data_AF-A0A8D0GP33-F1
#
_entry.id   AF-A0A8D0GP33-F1
#
_cell.length_a   1.000
_cell.length_b   1.000
_cell.length_c   1.000
_cell.angle_alpha   90.00
_cell.angle_beta   90.00
_cell.angle_gamma   90.00
#
_symmetry.space_group_name_H-M   'P 1'
#
loop_
_entity.id
_entity.type
_entity.pdbx_description
1 polymer ?
#
loop_
_entity_poly.entity_id
_entity_poly.type
_entity_poly.pdbx_seq_one_letter_code
_entity_poly.pdbx_strand_id
1 'polypeptide(L)'
;MKQYICLLQSCWPRLSRVNGTVFGGICSPCTCFGHAESCDDITGECLDCKHNTGGPYCDRCLPGFYGDSTKGTAEDCKLCACPLTIPSNNFSPTCHLDRSHGLLCDECPPGYAGPRCERCAEGYFGQPLIPGGSCQPCQCNDNLDFSVPGCCDSLSGACLICKPGTAGQYCERCADGYFGDALNTRNCQPCHCNINGSFSAVCNSQTGQCECKPNVVGRRCDECKHGTFGLQSARGCVPCNCNSFGSKSFDCDESGQCHCQPGVGGKKCDRCAHGFYDFEEGGCTPCECSHLGNNCDPDTGHCICPPNTIGEKCDKCTSNHWGHDIISGCKACDCSVVGSLSLQCNPDTGCCFCRPEFAGERCTECRLGYRSYPQCIACECLQEGTEPHTCDSEMEKCSCVDPTGQCSCKVNVEGALCDRCRPSTFGLYARNPLGCSSCYCFGVTAQCSEAKGLIYMWLTLKPDQVVLPLVDENTQHRTVKGIAYQHPEIVANIELVMQELRSEAFYWKLPEQFEGRKLTAYGGKLKYAIYFEAREETGFATYNPQVIIRGGPPTHIRIIIRHMAAPLIGQLTRHEIDMTEHEWKYYGDDPRVSRTVTREDFMNVLYNIHYILIKATHGNIMRQSRISEISMEVAEEGKVSGMSPNARLIEICDCPLGYSGLSCEACSPGYYRLPYVSTGRRAGPTLGTCVVCQCHEHSNMCDPETSICHNCRHNTTGDHCERCALGFYGVVKGYSNDCHPCACPLTVSSNNFSPSCVMEGSNDYRCTACPAGYEGQYCERCSSGYTGNPRIPGGSCQECECDPYGSLPSPCDPVTGQCTCKPGSTGWKCAGCEPLHARDGIKCVCTYTNIPLTILAKVSEKFSLAPTEDETAKKISCLKNRNKSQSTIKNI
;
A
#
# COMPACT_ATOMS: atom_id res chain seq x y z
N MET A 1 -23.93 48.93 18.98
CA MET A 1 -24.51 49.41 17.71
C MET A 1 -24.86 50.88 17.84
N LYS A 2 -24.21 51.78 17.07
CA LYS A 2 -24.75 53.13 16.80
C LYS A 2 -25.33 53.07 15.39
N GLN A 3 -26.63 53.21 15.27
CA GLN A 3 -27.35 53.05 14.02
C GLN A 3 -27.40 54.42 13.32
N TYR A 4 -26.52 54.62 12.33
CA TYR A 4 -26.48 55.86 11.55
C TYR A 4 -27.61 55.84 10.51
N ILE A 5 -28.72 56.52 10.84
CA ILE A 5 -29.87 56.70 9.94
C ILE A 5 -29.53 57.80 8.93
N CYS A 6 -29.64 57.51 7.63
CA CYS A 6 -29.47 58.51 6.59
C CYS A 6 -30.53 59.61 6.67
N LEU A 7 -30.10 60.84 6.91
CA LEU A 7 -30.79 62.04 6.46
C LEU A 7 -30.02 62.56 5.24
N LEU A 8 -30.70 62.59 4.09
CA LEU A 8 -30.26 63.11 2.78
C LEU A 8 -29.28 62.22 1.96
N GLN A 9 -29.90 61.41 1.10
CA GLN A 9 -29.47 61.00 -0.25
C GLN A 9 -28.17 60.19 -0.48
N SER A 10 -27.17 60.16 0.41
CA SER A 10 -25.95 59.34 0.26
C SER A 10 -25.45 58.78 1.61
N CYS A 11 -24.64 57.71 1.60
CA CYS A 11 -23.90 57.31 2.81
C CYS A 11 -22.71 58.26 3.06
N TRP A 12 -22.33 58.43 4.33
CA TRP A 12 -21.15 59.22 4.68
C TRP A 12 -19.84 58.55 4.18
N PRO A 13 -18.77 59.31 3.93
CA PRO A 13 -17.48 58.76 3.49
C PRO A 13 -17.01 57.60 4.38
N ARG A 14 -16.48 56.54 3.75
CA ARG A 14 -16.09 55.23 4.34
C ARG A 14 -17.23 54.25 4.64
N LEU A 15 -18.47 54.57 4.28
CA LEU A 15 -19.61 53.69 4.43
C LEU A 15 -20.30 53.46 3.07
N SER A 16 -20.63 52.20 2.75
CA SER A 16 -21.44 51.82 1.57
C SER A 16 -22.78 51.21 1.98
N ARG A 17 -23.73 51.17 1.05
CA ARG A 17 -25.07 50.62 1.30
C ARG A 17 -25.05 49.11 1.31
N VAL A 18 -25.54 48.52 2.40
CA VAL A 18 -25.83 47.08 2.43
C VAL A 18 -26.90 46.79 1.37
N ASN A 19 -26.61 45.86 0.46
CA ASN A 19 -27.45 45.47 -0.68
C ASN A 19 -27.87 46.64 -1.61
N GLY A 20 -27.04 47.68 -1.77
CA GLY A 20 -27.26 48.76 -2.76
C GLY A 20 -28.58 49.53 -2.61
N THR A 21 -29.24 49.46 -1.45
CA THR A 21 -30.62 49.93 -1.29
C THR A 21 -30.68 51.46 -1.17
N VAL A 22 -31.33 52.12 -2.15
CA VAL A 22 -31.26 53.57 -2.37
C VAL A 22 -32.05 54.39 -1.33
N PHE A 23 -33.21 53.91 -0.88
CA PHE A 23 -34.05 54.57 0.12
C PHE A 23 -34.19 53.73 1.39
N GLY A 24 -33.94 54.33 2.57
CA GLY A 24 -34.08 53.67 3.88
C GLY A 24 -33.04 52.60 4.21
N GLY A 25 -32.01 52.42 3.36
CA GLY A 25 -30.95 51.41 3.54
C GLY A 25 -30.03 51.68 4.73
N ILE A 26 -29.35 50.62 5.18
CA ILE A 26 -28.33 50.66 6.24
C ILE A 26 -26.95 50.82 5.59
N CYS A 27 -26.16 51.80 6.03
CA CYS A 27 -24.77 51.96 5.62
C CYS A 27 -23.83 51.12 6.50
N SER A 28 -22.85 50.43 5.90
CA SER A 28 -21.83 49.60 6.55
C SER A 28 -20.43 50.10 6.20
N PRO A 29 -19.41 49.97 7.07
CA PRO A 29 -18.02 50.27 6.72
C PRO A 29 -17.53 49.50 5.50
N CYS A 30 -16.83 50.19 4.61
CA CYS A 30 -16.22 49.59 3.43
C CYS A 30 -14.98 48.77 3.79
N THR A 31 -14.84 47.60 3.17
CA THR A 31 -13.75 46.65 3.40
C THR A 31 -12.51 47.01 2.57
N CYS A 32 -12.02 48.24 2.73
CA CYS A 32 -10.82 48.73 2.05
C CYS A 32 -9.52 48.43 2.80
N PHE A 33 -9.58 47.57 3.82
CA PHE A 33 -8.49 47.22 4.74
C PHE A 33 -7.67 48.44 5.25
N GLY A 34 -8.28 49.62 5.40
CA GLY A 34 -7.56 50.85 5.83
C GLY A 34 -6.66 51.51 4.75
N HIS A 35 -6.66 50.99 3.53
CA HIS A 35 -5.91 51.54 2.40
C HIS A 35 -6.66 52.63 1.61
N ALA A 36 -7.96 52.84 1.83
CA ALA A 36 -8.72 53.94 1.22
C ALA A 36 -9.43 54.80 2.27
N GLU A 37 -9.58 56.09 1.97
CA GLU A 37 -10.30 57.04 2.83
C GLU A 37 -11.77 57.22 2.47
N SER A 38 -12.21 56.66 1.35
CA SER A 38 -13.57 56.67 0.83
C SER A 38 -13.80 55.44 -0.07
N CYS A 39 -15.06 55.23 -0.42
CA CYS A 39 -15.55 54.14 -1.25
C CYS A 39 -16.84 54.63 -1.93
N ASP A 40 -17.20 53.99 -3.03
CA ASP A 40 -18.49 54.20 -3.70
C ASP A 40 -19.64 53.76 -2.77
N ASP A 41 -20.70 54.58 -2.67
CA ASP A 41 -21.79 54.33 -1.72
C ASP A 41 -22.75 53.22 -2.18
N ILE A 42 -22.68 52.78 -3.43
CA ILE A 42 -23.55 51.75 -4.05
C ILE A 42 -22.79 50.44 -4.25
N THR A 43 -21.62 50.46 -4.90
CA THR A 43 -20.83 49.25 -5.20
C THR A 43 -19.96 48.81 -4.02
N GLY A 44 -19.62 49.73 -3.12
CA GLY A 44 -18.67 49.49 -2.02
C GLY A 44 -17.21 49.37 -2.48
N GLU A 45 -16.92 49.68 -3.74
CA GLU A 45 -15.55 49.71 -4.26
C GLU A 45 -14.77 50.88 -3.66
N CYS A 46 -13.51 50.64 -3.33
CA CYS A 46 -12.65 51.57 -2.64
C CYS A 46 -12.05 52.59 -3.60
N LEU A 47 -12.15 53.87 -3.23
CA LEU A 47 -11.68 54.98 -4.06
C LEU A 47 -10.29 55.43 -3.60
N ASP A 48 -9.42 55.74 -4.56
CA ASP A 48 -8.05 56.23 -4.33
C ASP A 48 -7.23 55.36 -3.36
N CYS A 49 -7.08 54.05 -3.69
CA CYS A 49 -6.25 53.11 -2.93
C CYS A 49 -4.83 53.65 -2.67
N LYS A 50 -4.44 53.68 -1.40
CA LYS A 50 -3.15 54.16 -0.88
C LYS A 50 -2.24 52.98 -0.51
N HIS A 51 -1.03 53.29 -0.05
CA HIS A 51 -0.02 52.30 0.39
C HIS A 51 0.32 51.26 -0.71
N ASN A 52 0.33 51.68 -1.98
CA ASN A 52 0.65 50.85 -3.15
C ASN A 52 -0.28 49.61 -3.33
N THR A 53 -1.54 49.74 -2.90
CA THR A 53 -2.60 48.74 -3.13
C THR A 53 -3.49 49.12 -4.32
N GLY A 54 -4.23 48.16 -4.84
CA GLY A 54 -5.19 48.33 -5.92
C GLY A 54 -6.25 47.23 -5.94
N GLY A 55 -7.02 47.16 -7.03
CA GLY A 55 -8.22 46.33 -7.09
C GLY A 55 -9.44 46.99 -6.42
N PRO A 56 -10.65 46.44 -6.62
CA PRO A 56 -11.90 47.05 -6.19
C PRO A 56 -12.01 47.23 -4.67
N TYR A 57 -11.24 46.49 -3.88
CA TYR A 57 -11.24 46.58 -2.41
C TYR A 57 -9.89 46.98 -1.81
N CYS A 58 -8.97 47.51 -2.63
CA CYS A 58 -7.57 47.70 -2.27
C CYS A 58 -6.90 46.42 -1.74
N ASP A 59 -7.33 45.27 -2.28
CA ASP A 59 -7.11 43.92 -1.75
C ASP A 59 -5.81 43.26 -2.23
N ARG A 60 -5.15 43.85 -3.23
CA ARG A 60 -3.88 43.38 -3.80
C ARG A 60 -2.86 44.51 -3.88
N CYS A 61 -1.58 44.16 -3.91
CA CYS A 61 -0.52 45.11 -4.23
C CYS A 61 -0.54 45.50 -5.72
N LEU A 62 -0.14 46.74 -6.02
CA LEU A 62 0.05 47.21 -7.40
C LEU A 62 1.26 46.53 -8.06
N PRO A 63 1.32 46.47 -9.41
CA PRO A 63 2.51 46.01 -10.13
C PRO A 63 3.78 46.75 -9.64
N GLY A 64 4.85 46.00 -9.43
CA GLY A 64 6.08 46.48 -8.79
C GLY A 64 6.09 46.41 -7.25
N PHE A 65 5.03 45.88 -6.62
CA PHE A 65 4.95 45.67 -5.18
C PHE A 65 4.44 44.27 -4.82
N TYR A 66 4.97 43.71 -3.73
CA TYR A 66 4.58 42.40 -3.17
C TYR A 66 4.24 42.50 -1.68
N GLY A 67 3.43 41.57 -1.19
CA GLY A 67 3.11 41.48 0.23
C GLY A 67 1.70 41.00 0.49
N ASP A 68 1.08 41.52 1.55
CA ASP A 68 -0.23 41.07 2.05
C ASP A 68 -1.05 42.27 2.53
N SER A 69 -1.79 42.84 1.58
CA SER A 69 -2.69 44.00 1.69
C SER A 69 -3.97 43.76 2.51
N THR A 70 -4.10 42.61 3.19
CA THR A 70 -5.25 42.33 4.06
C THR A 70 -5.02 42.73 5.54
N LYS A 71 -3.79 43.09 5.90
CA LYS A 71 -3.39 43.43 7.29
C LYS A 71 -3.75 44.86 7.69
N GLY A 72 -3.84 45.75 6.71
CA GLY A 72 -4.26 47.13 6.84
C GLY A 72 -3.22 48.10 7.41
N THR A 73 -1.95 47.92 7.05
CA THR A 73 -0.86 48.83 7.41
C THR A 73 -0.23 49.49 6.17
N ALA A 74 0.45 50.62 6.37
CA ALA A 74 1.11 51.33 5.26
C ALA A 74 2.28 50.55 4.63
N GLU A 75 2.76 49.49 5.28
CA GLU A 75 3.93 48.69 4.90
C GLU A 75 3.56 47.31 4.33
N ASP A 76 2.27 47.09 4.04
CA ASP A 76 1.74 45.79 3.60
C ASP A 76 2.19 45.42 2.19
N CYS A 77 2.42 46.42 1.31
CA CYS A 77 2.88 46.26 -0.06
C CYS A 77 4.25 46.92 -0.23
N LYS A 78 5.28 46.08 -0.39
CA LYS A 78 6.70 46.47 -0.44
C LYS A 78 7.23 46.41 -1.86
N LEU A 79 8.09 47.36 -2.22
CA LEU A 79 8.66 47.45 -3.56
C LEU A 79 9.43 46.17 -3.94
N CYS A 80 9.24 45.69 -5.16
CA CYS A 80 10.05 44.63 -5.76
C CYS A 80 11.54 44.99 -5.70
N ALA A 81 12.37 43.99 -5.39
CA ALA A 81 13.82 44.14 -5.27
C ALA A 81 14.49 43.07 -6.14
N CYS A 82 14.67 43.38 -7.43
CA CYS A 82 15.03 42.43 -8.48
C CYS A 82 16.36 42.80 -9.19
N PRO A 83 17.53 42.73 -8.53
CA PRO A 83 17.74 42.28 -7.15
C PRO A 83 17.75 43.39 -6.09
N LEU A 84 17.86 44.67 -6.48
CA LEU A 84 17.86 45.82 -5.57
C LEU A 84 16.58 46.64 -5.73
N THR A 85 16.25 47.46 -4.73
CA THR A 85 15.16 48.45 -4.80
C THR A 85 15.56 49.75 -5.52
N ILE A 86 16.80 49.86 -5.97
CA ILE A 86 17.34 51.03 -6.67
C ILE A 86 16.93 50.93 -8.15
N PRO A 87 16.36 51.98 -8.79
CA PRO A 87 15.92 51.92 -10.19
C PRO A 87 16.97 51.48 -11.22
N SER A 88 18.27 51.71 -10.96
CA SER A 88 19.37 51.24 -11.82
C SER A 88 19.62 49.73 -11.75
N ASN A 89 19.08 49.06 -10.74
CA ASN A 89 19.36 47.67 -10.35
C ASN A 89 18.08 46.91 -9.97
N ASN A 90 16.94 47.36 -10.50
CA ASN A 90 15.66 46.68 -10.39
C ASN A 90 15.24 46.28 -11.81
N PHE A 91 15.69 45.11 -12.21
CA PHE A 91 15.60 44.64 -13.60
C PHE A 91 14.26 44.03 -13.95
N SER A 92 13.42 43.66 -12.97
CA SER A 92 12.06 43.18 -13.20
C SER A 92 10.99 44.16 -12.73
N PRO A 93 9.95 44.46 -13.54
CA PRO A 93 8.85 45.35 -13.15
C PRO A 93 7.84 44.70 -12.18
N THR A 94 7.89 43.38 -12.00
CA THR A 94 6.90 42.58 -11.24
C THR A 94 7.59 41.52 -10.40
N CYS A 95 6.95 41.14 -9.29
CA CYS A 95 7.44 40.13 -8.38
C CYS A 95 6.29 39.57 -7.50
N HIS A 96 6.49 38.35 -6.97
CA HIS A 96 5.59 37.73 -6.00
C HIS A 96 6.38 37.00 -4.89
N LEU A 97 5.68 36.57 -3.84
CA LEU A 97 6.29 35.86 -2.71
C LEU A 97 5.94 34.36 -2.75
N ASP A 98 6.93 33.50 -2.99
CA ASP A 98 6.81 32.05 -2.83
C ASP A 98 7.11 31.59 -1.40
N ARG A 99 6.40 30.55 -0.95
CA ARG A 99 6.53 30.00 0.41
C ARG A 99 7.83 29.21 0.63
N SER A 100 8.48 28.76 -0.44
CA SER A 100 9.71 27.96 -0.41
C SER A 100 10.96 28.77 -0.77
N HIS A 101 10.86 29.70 -1.73
CA HIS A 101 11.99 30.40 -2.33
C HIS A 101 12.04 31.91 -2.02
N GLY A 102 11.03 32.46 -1.34
CA GLY A 102 10.99 33.88 -0.95
C GLY A 102 10.52 34.79 -2.08
N LEU A 103 11.15 35.96 -2.22
CA LEU A 103 10.79 36.94 -3.26
C LEU A 103 11.28 36.45 -4.63
N LEU A 104 10.34 36.21 -5.55
CA LEU A 104 10.58 35.83 -6.95
C LEU A 104 10.21 36.99 -7.87
N CYS A 105 11.04 37.23 -8.88
CA CYS A 105 10.86 38.28 -9.88
C CYS A 105 10.42 37.65 -11.20
N ASP A 106 9.33 38.14 -11.78
CA ASP A 106 8.58 37.39 -12.80
C ASP A 106 9.13 37.56 -14.21
N GLU A 107 9.73 38.72 -14.50
CA GLU A 107 10.18 39.12 -15.82
C GLU A 107 11.63 39.64 -15.76
N CYS A 108 12.61 38.73 -15.71
CA CYS A 108 14.02 39.11 -15.86
C CYS A 108 14.35 39.41 -17.34
N PRO A 109 14.95 40.57 -17.66
CA PRO A 109 15.24 40.95 -19.03
C PRO A 109 16.42 40.16 -19.62
N PRO A 110 16.56 40.10 -20.95
CA PRO A 110 17.67 39.40 -21.60
C PRO A 110 19.03 39.81 -21.04
N GLY A 111 19.85 38.81 -20.71
CA GLY A 111 21.15 38.99 -20.06
C GLY A 111 21.14 38.85 -18.53
N TYR A 112 19.97 38.74 -17.89
CA TYR A 112 19.83 38.54 -16.45
C TYR A 112 19.18 37.18 -16.14
N ALA A 113 19.57 36.58 -15.01
CA ALA A 113 19.11 35.27 -14.58
C ALA A 113 19.06 35.16 -13.04
N GLY A 114 18.44 34.08 -12.55
CA GLY A 114 18.22 33.85 -11.13
C GLY A 114 16.85 34.34 -10.63
N PRO A 115 16.35 33.80 -9.51
CA PRO A 115 15.03 34.12 -8.95
C PRO A 115 14.77 35.61 -8.71
N ARG A 116 15.81 36.44 -8.61
CA ARG A 116 15.71 37.89 -8.40
C ARG A 116 16.49 38.69 -9.44
N CYS A 117 16.76 38.10 -10.61
CA CYS A 117 17.59 38.69 -11.66
C CYS A 117 19.01 39.09 -11.16
N GLU A 118 19.51 38.38 -10.14
CA GLU A 118 20.67 38.76 -9.34
C GLU A 118 22.03 38.43 -9.98
N ARG A 119 22.03 37.61 -11.03
CA ARG A 119 23.22 37.17 -11.77
C ARG A 119 23.02 37.39 -13.26
N CYS A 120 24.11 37.40 -14.02
CA CYS A 120 24.02 37.43 -15.48
C CYS A 120 23.63 36.07 -16.05
N ALA A 121 22.92 36.09 -17.17
CA ALA A 121 22.63 34.91 -17.98
C ALA A 121 23.88 34.45 -18.75
N GLU A 122 23.88 33.20 -19.23
CA GLU A 122 24.99 32.68 -20.05
C GLU A 122 25.24 33.59 -21.26
N GLY A 123 26.52 33.89 -21.52
CA GLY A 123 26.94 34.85 -22.54
C GLY A 123 27.01 36.31 -22.10
N TYR A 124 26.66 36.61 -20.84
CA TYR A 124 26.74 37.95 -20.24
C TYR A 124 27.60 37.94 -18.97
N PHE A 125 28.25 39.06 -18.70
CA PHE A 125 29.08 39.27 -17.51
C PHE A 125 28.76 40.59 -16.82
N GLY A 126 28.98 40.66 -15.51
CA GLY A 126 28.71 41.86 -14.71
C GLY A 126 28.28 41.53 -13.28
N GLN A 127 27.90 42.57 -12.54
CA GLN A 127 27.55 42.45 -11.11
C GLN A 127 26.24 43.19 -10.79
N PRO A 128 25.06 42.57 -11.07
CA PRO A 128 23.73 43.18 -10.84
C PRO A 128 23.45 43.61 -9.39
N LEU A 129 24.17 43.02 -8.43
CA LEU A 129 24.06 43.27 -6.99
C LEU A 129 24.81 44.53 -6.50
N ILE A 130 25.64 45.15 -7.34
CA ILE A 130 26.32 46.42 -7.00
C ILE A 130 25.51 47.59 -7.59
N PRO A 131 25.25 48.67 -6.83
CA PRO A 131 24.59 49.87 -7.36
C PRO A 131 25.31 50.43 -8.61
N GLY A 132 24.57 50.53 -9.72
CA GLY A 132 25.09 50.93 -11.04
C GLY A 132 25.67 49.78 -11.88
N GLY A 133 25.85 48.59 -11.30
CA GLY A 133 26.27 47.38 -12.01
C GLY A 133 25.15 46.83 -12.91
N SER A 134 25.52 46.32 -14.08
CA SER A 134 24.60 45.74 -15.08
C SER A 134 25.28 44.56 -15.77
N CYS A 135 24.49 43.69 -16.40
CA CYS A 135 25.00 42.62 -17.25
C CYS A 135 25.27 43.14 -18.66
N GLN A 136 26.48 42.86 -19.17
CA GLN A 136 26.96 43.24 -20.49
C GLN A 136 27.29 41.97 -21.30
N PRO A 137 27.08 41.94 -22.63
CA PRO A 137 27.39 40.77 -23.44
C PRO A 137 28.90 40.53 -23.52
N CYS A 138 29.32 39.25 -23.48
CA CYS A 138 30.73 38.88 -23.58
C CYS A 138 31.31 39.17 -24.98
N GLN A 139 32.48 39.81 -25.02
CA GLN A 139 33.09 40.32 -26.26
C GLN A 139 33.95 39.24 -26.97
N CYS A 140 33.32 38.14 -27.33
CA CYS A 140 33.96 36.93 -27.87
C CYS A 140 33.67 36.72 -29.37
N ASN A 141 33.59 37.81 -30.14
CA ASN A 141 33.34 37.85 -31.59
C ASN A 141 32.11 37.03 -32.06
N ASP A 142 31.08 36.92 -31.22
CA ASP A 142 29.89 36.06 -31.39
C ASP A 142 30.20 34.55 -31.57
N ASN A 143 31.41 34.13 -31.24
CA ASN A 143 31.91 32.76 -31.37
C ASN A 143 31.81 31.98 -30.04
N LEU A 144 30.75 32.20 -29.25
CA LEU A 144 30.40 31.40 -28.05
C LEU A 144 29.11 30.61 -28.26
N ASP A 145 29.04 29.40 -27.70
CA ASP A 145 27.84 28.58 -27.67
C ASP A 145 27.12 28.73 -26.32
N PHE A 146 26.04 29.51 -26.27
CA PHE A 146 25.29 29.76 -25.04
C PHE A 146 24.49 28.54 -24.53
N SER A 147 24.50 27.40 -25.22
CA SER A 147 23.95 26.14 -24.71
C SER A 147 24.91 25.40 -23.75
N VAL A 148 26.19 25.75 -23.77
CA VAL A 148 27.22 25.19 -22.88
C VAL A 148 27.44 26.15 -21.69
N PRO A 149 27.16 25.73 -20.44
CA PRO A 149 27.33 26.59 -19.27
C PRO A 149 28.79 26.99 -19.05
N GLY A 150 29.04 28.26 -18.72
CA GLY A 150 30.38 28.75 -18.42
C GLY A 150 31.26 29.02 -19.65
N CYS A 151 30.67 29.18 -20.85
CA CYS A 151 31.41 29.60 -22.05
C CYS A 151 32.15 30.94 -21.91
N CYS A 152 31.67 31.81 -21.01
CA CYS A 152 32.28 33.07 -20.66
C CYS A 152 32.30 33.23 -19.13
N ASP A 153 33.35 33.85 -18.59
CA ASP A 153 33.38 34.22 -17.19
C ASP A 153 32.34 35.32 -16.87
N SER A 154 31.42 35.03 -15.96
CA SER A 154 30.28 35.89 -15.64
C SER A 154 30.63 37.15 -14.82
N LEU A 155 31.88 37.31 -14.40
CA LEU A 155 32.39 38.49 -13.68
C LEU A 155 33.32 39.34 -14.55
N SER A 156 34.19 38.71 -15.35
CA SER A 156 35.25 39.38 -16.11
C SER A 156 35.00 39.45 -17.62
N GLY A 157 34.02 38.71 -18.15
CA GLY A 157 33.74 38.67 -19.59
C GLY A 157 34.76 37.90 -20.42
N ALA A 158 35.62 37.10 -19.80
CA ALA A 158 36.66 36.34 -20.48
C ALA A 158 36.07 35.14 -21.24
N CYS A 159 36.50 34.94 -22.49
CA CYS A 159 36.06 33.83 -23.32
C CYS A 159 36.75 32.54 -22.87
N LEU A 160 36.01 31.62 -22.25
CA LEU A 160 36.56 30.38 -21.69
C LEU A 160 36.40 29.20 -22.65
N ILE A 161 35.29 29.14 -23.40
CA ILE A 161 34.98 28.06 -24.34
C ILE A 161 34.45 28.66 -25.64
N CYS A 162 35.28 28.66 -26.67
CA CYS A 162 34.89 29.09 -28.02
C CYS A 162 34.05 28.01 -28.73
N LYS A 163 33.25 28.43 -29.73
CA LYS A 163 32.51 27.52 -30.62
C LYS A 163 33.46 26.50 -31.28
N PRO A 164 33.01 25.25 -31.50
CA PRO A 164 33.81 24.23 -32.19
C PRO A 164 34.42 24.76 -33.50
N GLY A 165 35.74 24.66 -33.64
CA GLY A 165 36.50 25.17 -34.79
C GLY A 165 37.00 26.61 -34.68
N THR A 166 36.71 27.33 -33.59
CA THR A 166 37.28 28.66 -33.28
C THR A 166 38.15 28.64 -32.02
N ALA A 167 39.13 29.52 -31.95
CA ALA A 167 40.11 29.63 -30.86
C ALA A 167 40.66 31.06 -30.76
N GLY A 168 41.46 31.33 -29.73
CA GLY A 168 42.00 32.66 -29.43
C GLY A 168 41.40 33.23 -28.14
N GLN A 169 41.97 34.33 -27.64
CA GLN A 169 41.55 34.94 -26.37
C GLN A 169 40.12 35.53 -26.44
N TYR A 170 39.70 35.89 -27.65
CA TYR A 170 38.40 36.45 -27.99
C TYR A 170 37.70 35.60 -29.06
N CYS A 171 38.11 34.34 -29.23
CA CYS A 171 37.65 33.44 -30.29
C CYS A 171 37.84 34.02 -31.71
N GLU A 172 38.94 34.76 -31.91
CA GLU A 172 39.25 35.59 -33.09
C GLU A 172 39.91 34.85 -34.27
N ARG A 173 40.25 33.57 -34.12
CA ARG A 173 40.90 32.76 -35.17
C ARG A 173 40.26 31.38 -35.28
N CYS A 174 40.44 30.70 -36.40
CA CYS A 174 40.09 29.29 -36.49
C CYS A 174 41.03 28.47 -35.58
N ALA A 175 40.49 27.40 -34.98
CA ALA A 175 41.25 26.48 -34.16
C ALA A 175 42.23 25.66 -35.01
N ASP A 176 43.26 25.09 -34.38
CA ASP A 176 44.21 24.22 -35.07
C ASP A 176 43.46 23.00 -35.66
N GLY A 177 43.69 22.71 -36.95
CA GLY A 177 42.89 21.74 -37.70
C GLY A 177 41.64 22.32 -38.38
N TYR A 178 41.44 23.65 -38.35
CA TYR A 178 40.42 24.39 -39.09
C TYR A 178 41.05 25.55 -39.90
N PHE A 179 40.39 25.94 -40.99
CA PHE A 179 40.81 27.04 -41.86
C PHE A 179 39.60 27.88 -42.31
N GLY A 180 39.83 29.14 -42.68
CA GLY A 180 38.80 30.10 -43.06
C GLY A 180 38.99 31.44 -42.33
N ASP A 181 37.91 32.19 -42.16
CA ASP A 181 37.92 33.46 -41.42
C ASP A 181 36.89 33.38 -40.26
N ALA A 182 37.39 33.56 -39.04
CA ALA A 182 36.62 33.48 -37.80
C ALA A 182 35.90 34.78 -37.44
N LEU A 183 36.24 35.90 -38.09
CA LEU A 183 35.77 37.25 -37.74
C LEU A 183 34.67 37.72 -38.69
N ASN A 184 34.95 37.80 -40.00
CA ASN A 184 34.03 38.42 -40.95
C ASN A 184 33.02 37.42 -41.51
N THR A 185 33.49 36.30 -42.07
CA THR A 185 32.63 35.26 -42.66
C THR A 185 32.25 34.15 -41.70
N ARG A 186 32.92 34.06 -40.54
CA ARG A 186 32.66 33.10 -39.44
C ARG A 186 32.57 31.65 -39.92
N ASN A 187 33.41 31.29 -40.89
CA ASN A 187 33.31 30.06 -41.68
C ASN A 187 34.49 29.12 -41.47
N CYS A 188 34.97 28.95 -40.24
CA CYS A 188 36.04 28.02 -39.90
C CYS A 188 35.64 26.57 -40.26
N GLN A 189 36.18 26.07 -41.36
CA GLN A 189 35.95 24.72 -41.87
C GLN A 189 37.06 23.78 -41.40
N PRO A 190 36.75 22.53 -41.02
CA PRO A 190 37.78 21.54 -40.71
C PRO A 190 38.69 21.29 -41.93
N CYS A 191 40.00 21.19 -41.67
CA CYS A 191 41.02 20.94 -42.68
C CYS A 191 40.76 19.63 -43.45
N HIS A 192 40.35 18.58 -42.73
CA HIS A 192 40.21 17.20 -43.21
C HIS A 192 41.50 16.64 -43.86
N CYS A 193 42.66 16.94 -43.29
CA CYS A 193 43.91 16.32 -43.72
C CYS A 193 43.86 14.80 -43.51
N ASN A 194 44.19 14.02 -44.54
CA ASN A 194 44.26 12.57 -44.47
C ASN A 194 45.38 12.15 -43.51
N ILE A 195 45.04 11.41 -42.44
CA ILE A 195 46.00 11.02 -41.39
C ILE A 195 47.19 10.19 -41.92
N ASN A 196 46.96 9.38 -42.96
CA ASN A 196 47.99 8.58 -43.59
C ASN A 196 48.79 9.42 -44.61
N GLY A 197 48.12 10.31 -45.35
CA GLY A 197 48.72 11.12 -46.41
C GLY A 197 49.42 12.42 -46.00
N SER A 198 49.10 12.97 -44.83
CA SER A 198 49.66 14.24 -44.32
C SER A 198 50.56 14.03 -43.11
N PHE A 199 51.47 14.98 -42.85
CA PHE A 199 52.34 14.97 -41.66
C PHE A 199 51.60 15.38 -40.38
N SER A 200 50.52 16.15 -40.49
CA SER A 200 49.72 16.64 -39.37
C SER A 200 48.26 16.87 -39.79
N ALA A 201 47.34 16.78 -38.83
CA ALA A 201 45.95 17.19 -39.01
C ALA A 201 45.79 18.73 -39.13
N VAL A 202 46.83 19.49 -38.77
CA VAL A 202 46.87 20.95 -38.89
C VAL A 202 47.20 21.34 -40.33
N CYS A 203 46.34 22.14 -40.95
CA CYS A 203 46.57 22.75 -42.26
C CYS A 203 46.85 24.26 -42.14
N ASN A 204 47.22 24.89 -43.25
CA ASN A 204 47.30 26.35 -43.33
C ASN A 204 45.93 26.99 -43.02
N SER A 205 45.88 27.89 -42.02
CA SER A 205 44.64 28.46 -41.50
C SER A 205 43.86 29.35 -42.48
N GLN A 206 44.44 29.77 -43.60
CA GLN A 206 43.78 30.58 -44.63
C GLN A 206 43.44 29.76 -45.88
N THR A 207 44.39 28.98 -46.39
CA THR A 207 44.21 28.24 -47.67
C THR A 207 43.65 26.83 -47.48
N GLY A 208 43.69 26.30 -46.26
CA GLY A 208 43.28 24.93 -45.96
C GLY A 208 44.24 23.87 -46.49
N GLN A 209 45.43 24.22 -46.99
CA GLN A 209 46.39 23.27 -47.53
C GLN A 209 47.06 22.46 -46.41
N CYS A 210 46.94 21.14 -46.48
CA CYS A 210 47.63 20.20 -45.60
C CYS A 210 49.06 19.94 -46.08
N GLU A 211 49.97 19.61 -45.15
CA GLU A 211 51.35 19.25 -45.48
C GLU A 211 51.45 17.77 -45.88
N CYS A 212 51.60 17.51 -47.18
CA CYS A 212 51.53 16.16 -47.74
C CYS A 212 52.87 15.41 -47.65
N LYS A 213 52.79 14.11 -47.32
CA LYS A 213 53.92 13.19 -47.34
C LYS A 213 54.41 12.93 -48.77
N PRO A 214 55.64 12.42 -48.97
CA PRO A 214 56.17 12.09 -50.29
C PRO A 214 55.22 11.18 -51.10
N ASN A 215 55.10 11.46 -52.39
CA ASN A 215 54.19 10.82 -53.35
C ASN A 215 52.69 11.03 -53.10
N VAL A 216 52.30 11.88 -52.15
CA VAL A 216 50.89 12.26 -51.88
C VAL A 216 50.62 13.67 -52.43
N VAL A 217 49.44 13.90 -52.98
CA VAL A 217 48.97 15.18 -53.56
C VAL A 217 47.54 15.50 -53.11
N GLY A 218 47.02 16.67 -53.52
CA GLY A 218 45.69 17.17 -53.15
C GLY A 218 45.70 18.15 -51.97
N ARG A 219 44.61 18.91 -51.78
CA ARG A 219 44.50 19.89 -50.67
C ARG A 219 44.55 19.21 -49.30
N ARG A 220 43.94 18.03 -49.22
CA ARG A 220 43.80 17.21 -48.01
C ARG A 220 44.84 16.09 -47.93
N CYS A 221 45.74 15.99 -48.91
CA CYS A 221 46.68 14.87 -49.05
C CYS A 221 45.98 13.51 -49.16
N ASP A 222 44.88 13.49 -49.91
CA ASP A 222 43.95 12.37 -50.08
C ASP A 222 44.16 11.58 -51.39
N GLU A 223 45.11 11.99 -52.24
CA GLU A 223 45.38 11.36 -53.53
C GLU A 223 46.86 10.92 -53.65
N CYS A 224 47.11 9.75 -54.25
CA CYS A 224 48.47 9.35 -54.63
C CYS A 224 48.86 10.01 -55.97
N LYS A 225 50.15 10.34 -56.12
CA LYS A 225 50.72 10.76 -57.40
C LYS A 225 50.66 9.62 -58.42
N HIS A 226 50.41 9.92 -59.70
CA HIS A 226 50.43 8.94 -60.80
C HIS A 226 51.62 7.96 -60.75
N GLY A 227 51.36 6.69 -61.10
CA GLY A 227 52.30 5.59 -60.92
C GLY A 227 52.52 5.12 -59.47
N THR A 228 51.76 5.62 -58.48
CA THR A 228 51.83 5.20 -57.07
C THR A 228 50.44 4.94 -56.47
N PHE A 229 50.36 4.05 -55.47
CA PHE A 229 49.10 3.62 -54.84
C PHE A 229 49.28 3.36 -53.33
N GLY A 230 48.19 3.05 -52.62
CA GLY A 230 48.26 2.52 -51.26
C GLY A 230 48.30 3.55 -50.14
N LEU A 231 47.70 4.73 -50.36
CA LEU A 231 47.61 5.83 -49.38
C LEU A 231 47.11 5.38 -47.99
N GLN A 232 46.16 4.43 -47.94
CA GLN A 232 45.58 3.93 -46.69
C GLN A 232 46.48 2.91 -45.94
N SER A 233 47.64 2.55 -46.50
CA SER A 233 48.60 1.68 -45.86
C SER A 233 49.58 2.45 -44.97
N ALA A 234 50.11 1.80 -43.94
CA ALA A 234 51.13 2.38 -43.05
C ALA A 234 52.45 2.76 -43.75
N ARG A 235 52.61 2.46 -45.05
CA ARG A 235 53.77 2.81 -45.88
C ARG A 235 53.53 4.03 -46.79
N GLY A 236 52.31 4.57 -46.84
CA GLY A 236 51.94 5.68 -47.73
C GLY A 236 51.91 5.29 -49.22
N CYS A 237 51.92 6.29 -50.11
CA CYS A 237 51.88 6.07 -51.55
C CYS A 237 53.20 5.47 -52.09
N VAL A 238 53.14 4.22 -52.54
CA VAL A 238 54.27 3.42 -53.04
C VAL A 238 54.16 3.17 -54.55
N PRO A 239 55.28 3.05 -55.29
CA PRO A 239 55.24 2.83 -56.75
C PRO A 239 54.59 1.51 -57.17
N CYS A 240 53.77 1.56 -58.23
CA CYS A 240 53.06 0.41 -58.80
C CYS A 240 54.01 -0.72 -59.25
N ASN A 241 55.10 -0.37 -59.94
CA ASN A 241 56.08 -1.32 -60.51
C ASN A 241 55.44 -2.40 -61.42
N CYS A 242 54.57 -1.96 -62.34
CA CYS A 242 53.94 -2.82 -63.35
C CYS A 242 54.96 -3.37 -64.36
N ASN A 243 54.82 -4.64 -64.73
CA ASN A 243 55.67 -5.30 -65.72
C ASN A 243 55.42 -4.70 -67.12
N SER A 244 56.48 -4.29 -67.82
CA SER A 244 56.41 -3.63 -69.13
C SER A 244 55.85 -4.50 -70.26
N PHE A 245 55.98 -5.82 -70.17
CA PHE A 245 55.50 -6.75 -71.18
C PHE A 245 54.05 -7.17 -70.94
N GLY A 246 53.68 -7.45 -69.68
CA GLY A 246 52.35 -7.95 -69.33
C GLY A 246 51.30 -6.87 -69.01
N SER A 247 51.68 -5.61 -68.84
CA SER A 247 50.78 -4.49 -68.52
C SER A 247 50.43 -3.65 -69.75
N LYS A 248 49.31 -2.91 -69.68
CA LYS A 248 48.89 -1.91 -70.68
C LYS A 248 49.38 -0.50 -70.36
N SER A 249 49.72 -0.23 -69.10
CA SER A 249 50.33 1.02 -68.63
C SER A 249 51.17 0.75 -67.38
N PHE A 250 51.91 1.78 -66.91
CA PHE A 250 52.66 1.73 -65.66
C PHE A 250 51.85 2.18 -64.43
N ASP A 251 50.59 2.60 -64.65
CA ASP A 251 49.63 2.93 -63.59
C ASP A 251 48.94 1.66 -63.08
N CYS A 252 48.48 1.74 -61.83
CA CYS A 252 47.75 0.69 -61.15
C CYS A 252 46.58 1.28 -60.37
N ASP A 253 45.62 0.44 -60.00
CA ASP A 253 44.49 0.86 -59.15
C ASP A 253 44.89 1.10 -57.69
N GLU A 254 43.94 1.55 -56.88
CA GLU A 254 44.14 1.84 -55.45
C GLU A 254 44.64 0.63 -54.63
N SER A 255 44.43 -0.59 -55.12
CA SER A 255 44.88 -1.85 -54.50
C SER A 255 46.29 -2.29 -54.92
N GLY A 256 46.89 -1.56 -55.87
CA GLY A 256 48.17 -1.88 -56.48
C GLY A 256 48.09 -2.87 -57.63
N GLN A 257 46.91 -3.09 -58.21
CA GLN A 257 46.72 -3.99 -59.35
C GLN A 257 46.96 -3.21 -60.65
N CYS A 258 48.00 -3.61 -61.37
CA CYS A 258 48.32 -3.10 -62.70
C CYS A 258 47.29 -3.55 -63.74
N HIS A 259 47.12 -2.76 -64.80
CA HIS A 259 46.15 -3.07 -65.87
C HIS A 259 46.72 -4.09 -66.86
N CYS A 260 46.43 -5.38 -66.67
CA CYS A 260 47.04 -6.46 -67.44
C CYS A 260 46.52 -6.59 -68.88
N GLN A 261 47.36 -7.16 -69.73
CA GLN A 261 47.01 -7.63 -71.07
C GLN A 261 46.12 -8.89 -71.01
N PRO A 262 45.34 -9.20 -72.06
CA PRO A 262 44.52 -10.41 -72.09
C PRO A 262 45.36 -11.67 -71.84
N GLY A 263 44.87 -12.58 -70.99
CA GLY A 263 45.61 -13.79 -70.59
C GLY A 263 46.71 -13.57 -69.53
N VAL A 264 47.02 -12.33 -69.15
CA VAL A 264 48.02 -12.01 -68.12
C VAL A 264 47.35 -11.69 -66.78
N GLY A 265 47.96 -12.14 -65.68
CA GLY A 265 47.47 -12.00 -64.31
C GLY A 265 48.54 -11.61 -63.30
N GLY A 266 48.15 -11.61 -62.02
CA GLY A 266 48.99 -11.15 -60.91
C GLY A 266 49.01 -9.63 -60.75
N LYS A 267 49.36 -9.14 -59.54
CA LYS A 267 49.28 -7.71 -59.21
C LYS A 267 50.14 -6.80 -60.08
N LYS A 268 51.25 -7.31 -60.60
CA LYS A 268 52.17 -6.57 -61.47
C LYS A 268 52.05 -6.97 -62.94
N CYS A 269 51.08 -7.81 -63.30
CA CYS A 269 50.95 -8.42 -64.62
C CYS A 269 52.24 -9.16 -65.03
N ASP A 270 52.74 -9.98 -64.12
CA ASP A 270 54.08 -10.60 -64.15
C ASP A 270 54.05 -12.12 -64.40
N ARG A 271 52.87 -12.66 -64.71
CA ARG A 271 52.60 -14.10 -64.90
C ARG A 271 51.30 -14.28 -65.69
N CYS A 272 51.01 -15.52 -66.12
CA CYS A 272 49.73 -15.82 -66.75
C CYS A 272 48.53 -15.75 -65.79
N ALA A 273 47.37 -15.38 -66.34
CA ALA A 273 46.09 -15.49 -65.66
C ALA A 273 45.64 -16.95 -65.60
N HIS A 274 44.73 -17.26 -64.67
CA HIS A 274 44.10 -18.58 -64.60
C HIS A 274 43.44 -18.95 -65.94
N GLY A 275 43.74 -20.15 -66.46
CA GLY A 275 43.35 -20.57 -67.80
C GLY A 275 44.38 -20.32 -68.89
N PHE A 276 45.55 -19.78 -68.56
CA PHE A 276 46.61 -19.43 -69.51
C PHE A 276 47.99 -19.87 -68.99
N TYR A 277 48.89 -20.18 -69.92
CA TYR A 277 50.28 -20.58 -69.69
C TYR A 277 51.20 -19.91 -70.72
N ASP A 278 52.51 -20.02 -70.53
CA ASP A 278 53.55 -19.52 -71.45
C ASP A 278 53.56 -17.97 -71.59
N PHE A 279 54.28 -17.30 -70.68
CA PHE A 279 54.32 -15.83 -70.57
C PHE A 279 55.38 -15.22 -71.51
N GLU A 280 54.95 -14.64 -72.61
CA GLU A 280 55.81 -14.03 -73.65
C GLU A 280 55.53 -12.53 -73.87
N GLU A 281 56.29 -11.90 -74.79
CA GLU A 281 56.11 -10.51 -75.22
C GLU A 281 54.81 -10.33 -76.03
N GLY A 282 53.68 -10.24 -75.32
CA GLY A 282 52.35 -10.06 -75.88
C GLY A 282 51.21 -10.73 -75.10
N GLY A 283 51.52 -11.53 -74.07
CA GLY A 283 50.53 -12.11 -73.18
C GLY A 283 50.83 -13.56 -72.80
N CYS A 284 49.77 -14.37 -72.67
CA CYS A 284 49.86 -15.81 -72.45
C CYS A 284 48.86 -16.58 -73.32
N THR A 285 49.17 -17.85 -73.56
CA THR A 285 48.37 -18.79 -74.38
C THR A 285 47.32 -19.50 -73.54
N PRO A 286 46.04 -19.61 -73.97
CA PRO A 286 45.02 -20.34 -73.22
C PRO A 286 45.28 -21.86 -73.19
N CYS A 287 45.03 -22.50 -72.05
CA CYS A 287 45.18 -23.95 -71.88
C CYS A 287 43.84 -24.70 -72.09
N GLU A 288 43.90 -25.92 -72.64
CA GLU A 288 42.71 -26.72 -72.98
C GLU A 288 42.19 -27.59 -71.80
N CYS A 289 41.98 -26.98 -70.63
CA CYS A 289 41.58 -27.68 -69.39
C CYS A 289 40.10 -27.48 -69.02
N SER A 290 39.21 -27.45 -70.01
CA SER A 290 37.79 -27.07 -69.87
C SER A 290 36.98 -27.92 -68.89
N HIS A 291 37.33 -29.21 -68.72
CA HIS A 291 36.70 -30.10 -67.74
C HIS A 291 37.10 -29.83 -66.28
N LEU A 292 38.10 -28.98 -66.05
CA LEU A 292 38.65 -28.60 -64.74
C LEU A 292 38.63 -27.07 -64.56
N GLY A 293 37.61 -26.40 -65.12
CA GLY A 293 37.46 -24.94 -65.03
C GLY A 293 38.52 -24.13 -65.78
N ASN A 294 39.33 -24.76 -66.63
CA ASN A 294 40.59 -24.26 -67.18
C ASN A 294 41.73 -24.10 -66.15
N ASN A 295 41.72 -24.84 -65.03
CA ASN A 295 42.84 -24.81 -64.08
C ASN A 295 44.04 -25.61 -64.60
N CYS A 296 45.16 -24.94 -64.85
CA CYS A 296 46.37 -25.50 -65.45
C CYS A 296 47.65 -24.88 -64.87
N ASP A 297 48.75 -25.62 -64.97
CA ASP A 297 50.09 -25.18 -64.64
C ASP A 297 50.50 -24.00 -65.53
N PRO A 298 50.95 -22.86 -64.98
CA PRO A 298 51.20 -21.63 -65.73
C PRO A 298 52.46 -21.67 -66.60
N ASP A 299 53.36 -22.63 -66.38
CA ASP A 299 54.60 -22.78 -67.16
C ASP A 299 54.46 -23.91 -68.20
N THR A 300 53.76 -25.01 -67.88
CA THR A 300 53.66 -26.19 -68.75
C THR A 300 52.28 -26.44 -69.37
N GLY A 301 51.24 -25.69 -68.98
CA GLY A 301 49.87 -25.85 -69.46
C GLY A 301 49.14 -27.13 -68.99
N HIS A 302 49.74 -27.92 -68.09
CA HIS A 302 49.18 -29.20 -67.64
C HIS A 302 48.02 -28.99 -66.66
N CYS A 303 46.88 -29.65 -66.83
CA CYS A 303 45.73 -29.44 -65.95
C CYS A 303 46.01 -29.90 -64.50
N ILE A 304 45.52 -29.15 -63.50
CA ILE A 304 45.75 -29.42 -62.07
C ILE A 304 44.46 -29.31 -61.25
N CYS A 305 44.33 -30.07 -60.16
CA CYS A 305 43.19 -29.95 -59.25
C CYS A 305 43.26 -28.67 -58.39
N PRO A 306 42.13 -27.99 -58.13
CA PRO A 306 42.06 -26.92 -57.13
C PRO A 306 42.43 -27.39 -55.71
N PRO A 307 42.86 -26.49 -54.80
CA PRO A 307 43.29 -26.85 -53.45
C PRO A 307 42.25 -27.64 -52.65
N ASN A 308 42.71 -28.63 -51.88
CA ASN A 308 41.87 -29.47 -51.03
C ASN A 308 40.76 -30.26 -51.78
N THR A 309 40.85 -30.41 -53.10
CA THR A 309 39.97 -31.29 -53.90
C THR A 309 40.66 -32.61 -54.27
N ILE A 310 39.89 -33.64 -54.60
CA ILE A 310 40.38 -34.99 -54.94
C ILE A 310 39.49 -35.67 -56.00
N GLY A 311 40.08 -36.63 -56.73
CA GLY A 311 39.44 -37.39 -57.81
C GLY A 311 39.85 -36.90 -59.19
N GLU A 312 39.69 -37.72 -60.22
CA GLU A 312 40.13 -37.38 -61.60
C GLU A 312 39.40 -36.17 -62.22
N LYS A 313 38.26 -35.79 -61.64
CA LYS A 313 37.49 -34.58 -62.00
C LYS A 313 37.59 -33.48 -60.96
N CYS A 314 38.37 -33.68 -59.90
CA CYS A 314 38.54 -32.76 -58.79
C CYS A 314 37.18 -32.30 -58.18
N ASP A 315 36.17 -33.17 -58.22
CA ASP A 315 34.75 -32.90 -57.94
C ASP A 315 34.37 -33.10 -56.46
N LYS A 316 35.33 -33.48 -55.61
CA LYS A 316 35.12 -33.82 -54.20
C LYS A 316 36.11 -33.10 -53.33
N CYS A 317 35.65 -32.63 -52.17
CA CYS A 317 36.55 -32.16 -51.13
C CYS A 317 37.33 -33.32 -50.51
N THR A 318 38.57 -33.04 -50.14
CA THR A 318 39.36 -33.87 -49.21
C THR A 318 38.74 -33.84 -47.81
N SER A 319 39.11 -34.79 -46.97
CA SER A 319 38.60 -34.89 -45.59
C SER A 319 38.81 -33.60 -44.79
N ASN A 320 37.84 -33.28 -43.94
CA ASN A 320 37.79 -32.08 -43.08
C ASN A 320 37.66 -30.76 -43.85
N HIS A 321 37.16 -30.82 -45.08
CA HIS A 321 36.86 -29.66 -45.92
C HIS A 321 35.42 -29.72 -46.47
N TRP A 322 34.90 -28.55 -46.89
CA TRP A 322 33.52 -28.36 -47.35
C TRP A 322 33.42 -27.23 -48.39
N GLY A 323 32.23 -27.04 -48.96
CA GLY A 323 31.94 -25.93 -49.88
C GLY A 323 32.79 -25.98 -51.15
N HIS A 324 32.61 -27.05 -51.94
CA HIS A 324 33.34 -27.26 -53.20
C HIS A 324 33.11 -26.11 -54.19
N ASP A 325 34.21 -25.57 -54.69
CA ASP A 325 34.24 -24.62 -55.80
C ASP A 325 35.30 -25.03 -56.82
N ILE A 326 34.94 -24.94 -58.11
CA ILE A 326 35.78 -25.45 -59.22
C ILE A 326 37.04 -24.60 -59.47
N ILE A 327 37.15 -23.41 -58.88
CA ILE A 327 38.29 -22.49 -59.05
C ILE A 327 39.11 -22.40 -57.76
N SER A 328 38.46 -22.19 -56.62
CA SER A 328 39.11 -21.96 -55.32
C SER A 328 39.26 -23.23 -54.46
N GLY A 329 38.64 -24.34 -54.86
CA GLY A 329 38.75 -25.62 -54.18
C GLY A 329 37.79 -25.76 -52.99
N CYS A 330 38.26 -26.36 -51.88
CA CYS A 330 37.43 -26.55 -50.68
C CYS A 330 37.99 -25.85 -49.44
N LYS A 331 37.09 -25.35 -48.59
CA LYS A 331 37.41 -24.63 -47.34
C LYS A 331 37.56 -25.60 -46.18
N ALA A 332 38.48 -25.33 -45.27
CA ALA A 332 38.65 -26.13 -44.05
C ALA A 332 37.45 -25.99 -43.10
N CYS A 333 37.09 -27.09 -42.43
CA CYS A 333 36.01 -27.10 -41.43
C CYS A 333 36.41 -26.44 -40.10
N ASP A 334 37.68 -26.56 -39.68
CA ASP A 334 38.22 -26.08 -38.40
C ASP A 334 37.39 -26.47 -37.16
N CYS A 335 36.83 -27.69 -37.16
CA CYS A 335 36.06 -28.23 -36.04
C CYS A 335 36.94 -28.48 -34.80
N SER A 336 36.42 -28.14 -33.62
CA SER A 336 37.06 -28.35 -32.32
C SER A 336 37.33 -29.84 -32.05
N VAL A 337 38.60 -30.21 -31.89
CA VAL A 337 39.02 -31.59 -31.55
C VAL A 337 38.41 -32.13 -30.25
N VAL A 338 38.01 -31.24 -29.33
CA VAL A 338 37.34 -31.60 -28.08
C VAL A 338 35.82 -31.53 -28.23
N GLY A 339 35.31 -30.42 -28.76
CA GLY A 339 33.87 -30.12 -28.76
C GLY A 339 33.07 -30.74 -29.90
N SER A 340 33.72 -31.20 -30.97
CA SER A 340 33.05 -31.84 -32.11
C SER A 340 33.03 -33.37 -32.00
N LEU A 341 32.03 -33.98 -32.63
CA LEU A 341 31.91 -35.43 -32.83
C LEU A 341 32.80 -35.94 -33.96
N SER A 342 33.11 -35.06 -34.93
CA SER A 342 33.96 -35.33 -36.10
C SER A 342 34.69 -34.04 -36.51
N LEU A 343 35.83 -34.18 -37.17
CA LEU A 343 36.53 -33.07 -37.82
C LEU A 343 35.96 -32.74 -39.21
N GLN A 344 35.11 -33.62 -39.76
CA GLN A 344 34.31 -33.36 -40.94
C GLN A 344 33.02 -32.63 -40.55
N CYS A 345 32.87 -31.41 -41.04
CA CYS A 345 31.66 -30.60 -40.99
C CYS A 345 30.67 -30.96 -42.10
N ASN A 346 29.47 -30.38 -42.03
CA ASN A 346 28.47 -30.48 -43.09
C ASN A 346 29.03 -29.97 -44.44
N PRO A 347 28.96 -30.75 -45.53
CA PRO A 347 29.52 -30.37 -46.84
C PRO A 347 28.96 -29.07 -47.43
N ASP A 348 27.70 -28.75 -47.15
CA ASP A 348 26.96 -27.64 -47.74
C ASP A 348 26.99 -26.37 -46.87
N THR A 349 26.95 -26.53 -45.54
CA THR A 349 26.85 -25.41 -44.59
C THR A 349 28.13 -25.08 -43.84
N GLY A 350 29.09 -26.01 -43.76
CA GLY A 350 30.32 -25.83 -42.99
C GLY A 350 30.19 -26.02 -41.48
N CYS A 351 28.96 -26.18 -40.96
CA CYS A 351 28.71 -26.34 -39.54
C CYS A 351 29.30 -27.67 -39.01
N CYS A 352 30.01 -27.61 -37.89
CA CYS A 352 30.54 -28.79 -37.21
C CYS A 352 29.49 -29.49 -36.34
N PHE A 353 29.53 -30.82 -36.28
CA PHE A 353 28.62 -31.60 -35.44
C PHE A 353 29.09 -31.60 -33.98
N CYS A 354 28.50 -30.75 -33.14
CA CYS A 354 28.93 -30.59 -31.75
C CYS A 354 28.43 -31.69 -30.80
N ARG A 355 29.25 -31.96 -29.77
CA ARG A 355 28.85 -32.76 -28.59
C ARG A 355 27.77 -32.02 -27.78
N PRO A 356 26.98 -32.73 -26.94
CA PRO A 356 25.82 -32.15 -26.23
C PRO A 356 26.12 -30.91 -25.38
N GLU A 357 27.31 -30.85 -24.77
CA GLU A 357 27.78 -29.79 -23.89
C GLU A 357 28.47 -28.62 -24.61
N PHE A 358 28.65 -28.71 -25.94
CA PHE A 358 29.28 -27.69 -26.79
C PHE A 358 28.29 -27.07 -27.79
N ALA A 359 28.65 -25.88 -28.29
CA ALA A 359 27.87 -25.06 -29.21
C ALA A 359 28.78 -24.20 -30.13
N GLY A 360 28.16 -23.46 -31.05
CA GLY A 360 28.80 -22.62 -32.06
C GLY A 360 29.21 -23.41 -33.32
N GLU A 361 29.37 -22.70 -34.44
CA GLU A 361 29.68 -23.26 -35.78
C GLU A 361 30.86 -24.24 -35.80
N ARG A 362 31.85 -24.01 -34.92
CA ARG A 362 33.09 -24.80 -34.81
C ARG A 362 33.16 -25.66 -33.52
N CYS A 363 32.11 -25.67 -32.70
CA CYS A 363 32.07 -26.34 -31.39
C CYS A 363 33.16 -25.87 -30.41
N THR A 364 33.50 -24.58 -30.47
CA THR A 364 34.50 -23.90 -29.64
C THR A 364 33.89 -23.15 -28.45
N GLU A 365 32.55 -23.20 -28.30
CA GLU A 365 31.81 -22.57 -27.22
C GLU A 365 31.11 -23.65 -26.39
N CYS A 366 30.82 -23.36 -25.12
CA CYS A 366 29.98 -24.23 -24.30
C CYS A 366 28.49 -23.94 -24.58
N ARG A 367 27.65 -24.97 -24.54
CA ARG A 367 26.20 -24.80 -24.68
C ARG A 367 25.63 -24.10 -23.45
N LEU A 368 24.48 -23.44 -23.62
CA LEU A 368 23.67 -22.89 -22.52
C LEU A 368 23.55 -23.91 -21.36
N GLY A 369 23.81 -23.44 -20.14
CA GLY A 369 23.89 -24.29 -18.95
C GLY A 369 25.26 -24.92 -18.66
N TYR A 370 26.29 -24.65 -19.47
CA TYR A 370 27.67 -25.09 -19.28
C TYR A 370 28.66 -23.93 -19.39
N ARG A 371 29.81 -24.04 -18.71
CA ARG A 371 30.87 -23.01 -18.63
C ARG A 371 32.28 -23.58 -18.77
N SER A 372 33.25 -22.71 -19.02
CA SER A 372 34.70 -23.02 -19.00
C SER A 372 35.14 -24.02 -20.09
N TYR A 373 35.09 -23.59 -21.35
CA TYR A 373 35.72 -24.30 -22.48
C TYR A 373 37.24 -24.48 -22.19
N PRO A 374 37.86 -25.64 -22.51
CA PRO A 374 37.32 -26.78 -23.27
C PRO A 374 36.65 -27.87 -22.42
N GLN A 375 36.42 -27.66 -21.12
CA GLN A 375 35.83 -28.68 -20.24
C GLN A 375 34.30 -28.65 -20.19
N CYS A 376 33.69 -27.49 -20.44
CA CYS A 376 32.23 -27.28 -20.48
C CYS A 376 31.49 -27.96 -19.31
N ILE A 377 31.79 -27.48 -18.10
CA ILE A 377 31.26 -27.96 -16.82
C ILE A 377 29.85 -27.40 -16.63
N ALA A 378 28.92 -28.21 -16.14
CA ALA A 378 27.53 -27.80 -15.89
C ALA A 378 27.43 -26.69 -14.83
N CYS A 379 26.41 -25.83 -14.96
CA CYS A 379 26.20 -24.70 -14.07
C CYS A 379 25.43 -25.01 -12.78
N GLU A 380 24.62 -26.08 -12.75
CA GLU A 380 23.85 -26.54 -11.57
C GLU A 380 22.94 -25.48 -10.91
N CYS A 381 22.66 -24.38 -11.61
CA CYS A 381 21.75 -23.31 -11.16
C CYS A 381 20.32 -23.81 -10.98
N LEU A 382 19.71 -23.48 -9.84
CA LEU A 382 18.31 -23.82 -9.54
C LEU A 382 17.35 -22.83 -10.23
N GLN A 383 16.49 -23.33 -11.12
CA GLN A 383 15.62 -22.50 -11.97
C GLN A 383 14.64 -21.65 -11.14
N GLU A 384 14.18 -22.15 -9.98
CA GLU A 384 13.28 -21.45 -9.07
C GLU A 384 13.87 -20.13 -8.57
N GLY A 385 15.18 -20.12 -8.30
CA GLY A 385 15.91 -19.00 -7.69
C GLY A 385 16.73 -18.18 -8.67
N THR A 386 16.93 -18.65 -9.89
CA THR A 386 17.74 -17.99 -10.92
C THR A 386 16.89 -17.01 -11.75
N GLU A 387 17.49 -15.94 -12.26
CA GLU A 387 16.79 -14.92 -13.03
C GLU A 387 16.32 -15.47 -14.40
N PRO A 388 15.02 -15.33 -14.77
CA PRO A 388 14.45 -16.03 -15.93
C PRO A 388 15.16 -15.79 -17.26
N HIS A 389 15.76 -14.60 -17.45
CA HIS A 389 16.45 -14.25 -18.70
C HIS A 389 17.81 -14.96 -18.89
N THR A 390 18.32 -15.62 -17.84
CA THR A 390 19.55 -16.45 -17.90
C THR A 390 19.24 -17.96 -18.03
N CYS A 391 17.95 -18.31 -17.99
CA CYS A 391 17.44 -19.66 -18.08
C CYS A 391 16.75 -19.91 -19.43
N ASP A 392 16.97 -21.08 -20.01
CA ASP A 392 16.13 -21.62 -21.06
C ASP A 392 14.99 -22.44 -20.42
N SER A 393 13.74 -22.06 -20.72
CA SER A 393 12.55 -22.70 -20.17
C SER A 393 12.18 -24.02 -20.83
N GLU A 394 12.68 -24.30 -22.04
CA GLU A 394 12.45 -25.57 -22.74
C GLU A 394 13.52 -26.61 -22.39
N MET A 395 14.75 -26.16 -22.13
CA MET A 395 15.88 -27.04 -21.75
C MET A 395 16.06 -27.22 -20.24
N GLU A 396 15.25 -26.55 -19.41
CA GLU A 396 15.32 -26.54 -17.93
C GLU A 396 16.75 -26.26 -17.39
N LYS A 397 17.50 -25.38 -18.06
CA LYS A 397 18.90 -25.06 -17.73
C LYS A 397 19.13 -23.56 -17.67
N CYS A 398 19.95 -23.12 -16.71
CA CYS A 398 20.37 -21.73 -16.60
C CYS A 398 21.89 -21.57 -16.67
N SER A 399 22.31 -20.43 -17.20
CA SER A 399 23.73 -20.09 -17.39
C SER A 399 24.36 -19.47 -16.15
N CYS A 400 25.65 -19.73 -15.96
CA CYS A 400 26.48 -19.07 -14.97
C CYS A 400 26.86 -17.66 -15.45
N VAL A 401 27.02 -16.73 -14.52
CA VAL A 401 27.59 -15.39 -14.77
C VAL A 401 29.09 -15.47 -15.08
N ASP A 402 29.79 -16.40 -14.43
CA ASP A 402 31.25 -16.46 -14.45
C ASP A 402 31.82 -17.88 -14.58
N PRO A 403 33.14 -18.02 -14.82
CA PRO A 403 33.80 -19.33 -14.89
C PRO A 403 33.87 -20.08 -13.55
N THR A 404 33.51 -19.47 -12.42
CA THR A 404 33.52 -20.11 -11.09
C THR A 404 32.27 -20.96 -10.87
N GLY A 405 31.14 -20.55 -11.47
CA GLY A 405 29.85 -21.23 -11.35
C GLY A 405 28.78 -20.43 -10.62
N GLN A 406 28.99 -19.12 -10.41
CA GLN A 406 27.97 -18.28 -9.78
C GLN A 406 26.78 -18.07 -10.74
N CYS A 407 25.58 -18.35 -10.26
CA CYS A 407 24.32 -18.12 -10.97
C CYS A 407 23.76 -16.71 -10.71
N SER A 408 22.99 -16.15 -11.65
CA SER A 408 22.26 -14.89 -11.47
C SER A 408 21.03 -15.11 -10.60
N CYS A 409 21.09 -14.80 -9.31
CA CYS A 409 19.98 -15.05 -8.39
C CYS A 409 18.95 -13.91 -8.39
N LYS A 410 17.66 -14.29 -8.32
CA LYS A 410 16.55 -13.35 -8.06
C LYS A 410 16.76 -12.59 -6.75
N VAL A 411 16.16 -11.41 -6.64
CA VAL A 411 16.43 -10.41 -5.59
C VAL A 411 16.42 -10.96 -4.16
N ASN A 412 15.47 -11.83 -3.80
CA ASN A 412 15.33 -12.38 -2.45
C ASN A 412 16.03 -13.75 -2.26
N VAL A 413 16.89 -14.14 -3.21
CA VAL A 413 17.60 -15.43 -3.25
C VAL A 413 19.11 -15.18 -3.13
N GLU A 414 19.84 -16.15 -2.59
CA GLU A 414 21.29 -16.15 -2.47
C GLU A 414 21.88 -17.57 -2.66
N GLY A 415 23.19 -17.72 -2.46
CA GLY A 415 23.93 -18.95 -2.73
C GLY A 415 24.53 -19.00 -4.15
N ALA A 416 25.51 -19.87 -4.35
CA ALA A 416 26.18 -20.01 -5.65
C ALA A 416 25.22 -20.53 -6.74
N LEU A 417 24.34 -21.46 -6.35
CA LEU A 417 23.35 -22.12 -7.21
C LEU A 417 21.95 -21.50 -7.14
N CYS A 418 21.80 -20.36 -6.44
CA CYS A 418 20.50 -19.74 -6.13
C CYS A 418 19.53 -20.68 -5.40
N ASP A 419 20.06 -21.44 -4.44
CA ASP A 419 19.40 -22.58 -3.77
C ASP A 419 18.65 -22.21 -2.48
N ARG A 420 18.83 -20.97 -1.98
CA ARG A 420 18.31 -20.56 -0.66
C ARG A 420 17.73 -19.14 -0.67
N CYS A 421 16.68 -18.97 0.14
CA CYS A 421 16.15 -17.64 0.44
C CYS A 421 17.14 -16.83 1.28
N ARG A 422 17.20 -15.52 1.03
CA ARG A 422 17.93 -14.57 1.89
C ARG A 422 17.32 -14.51 3.30
N PRO A 423 18.08 -14.08 4.32
CA PRO A 423 17.53 -13.83 5.65
C PRO A 423 16.26 -12.96 5.61
N SER A 424 15.29 -13.30 6.45
CA SER A 424 13.95 -12.68 6.50
C SER A 424 13.09 -12.86 5.24
N THR A 425 13.39 -13.84 4.39
CA THR A 425 12.54 -14.27 3.26
C THR A 425 12.36 -15.79 3.22
N PHE A 426 11.30 -16.27 2.59
CA PHE A 426 10.89 -17.69 2.60
C PHE A 426 10.19 -18.10 1.29
N GLY A 427 9.95 -19.41 1.11
CA GLY A 427 9.10 -19.93 0.02
C GLY A 427 9.71 -19.77 -1.37
N LEU A 428 10.87 -20.40 -1.60
CA LEU A 428 11.55 -20.39 -2.90
C LEU A 428 10.67 -21.05 -3.98
N TYR A 429 10.26 -20.28 -5.00
CA TYR A 429 9.31 -20.74 -6.01
C TYR A 429 9.53 -20.10 -7.38
N ALA A 430 9.49 -20.92 -8.45
CA ALA A 430 9.74 -20.46 -9.82
C ALA A 430 8.85 -19.30 -10.28
N ARG A 431 7.54 -19.33 -9.97
CA ARG A 431 6.59 -18.28 -10.35
C ARG A 431 6.70 -17.02 -9.48
N ASN A 432 7.41 -17.06 -8.35
CA ASN A 432 7.67 -15.87 -7.56
C ASN A 432 8.72 -15.02 -8.32
N PRO A 433 8.40 -13.78 -8.73
CA PRO A 433 9.34 -12.92 -9.47
C PRO A 433 10.56 -12.54 -8.63
N LEU A 434 10.44 -12.51 -7.30
CA LEU A 434 11.54 -12.25 -6.37
C LEU A 434 12.24 -13.55 -5.90
N GLY A 435 11.70 -14.71 -6.29
CA GLY A 435 12.18 -16.05 -5.90
C GLY A 435 11.64 -16.47 -4.53
N CYS A 436 11.91 -15.66 -3.50
CA CYS A 436 11.35 -15.83 -2.15
C CYS A 436 10.53 -14.60 -1.73
N SER A 437 9.53 -14.79 -0.89
CA SER A 437 8.69 -13.71 -0.33
C SER A 437 9.24 -13.23 1.01
N SER A 438 9.21 -11.94 1.28
CA SER A 438 9.66 -11.38 2.56
C SER A 438 8.71 -11.76 3.71
N CYS A 439 9.25 -12.17 4.85
CA CYS A 439 8.49 -12.42 6.07
C CYS A 439 7.75 -11.15 6.51
N TYR A 440 6.43 -11.24 6.73
CA TYR A 440 5.63 -10.10 7.20
C TYR A 440 5.35 -10.19 8.70
N CYS A 441 4.75 -11.29 9.16
CA CYS A 441 4.50 -11.60 10.57
C CYS A 441 3.86 -10.43 11.36
N PHE A 442 3.05 -9.59 10.70
CA PHE A 442 2.47 -8.34 11.22
C PHE A 442 3.45 -7.40 11.94
N GLY A 443 4.74 -7.42 11.54
CA GLY A 443 5.81 -6.63 12.14
C GLY A 443 6.25 -7.10 13.54
N VAL A 444 5.84 -8.29 13.98
CA VAL A 444 6.17 -8.87 15.29
C VAL A 444 7.55 -9.55 15.28
N THR A 445 7.90 -10.23 14.20
CA THR A 445 9.19 -10.91 13.99
C THR A 445 9.58 -10.82 12.51
N ALA A 446 10.87 -10.94 12.21
CA ALA A 446 11.38 -11.10 10.85
C ALA A 446 11.76 -12.55 10.51
N GLN A 447 11.62 -13.47 11.46
CA GLN A 447 11.97 -14.88 11.31
C GLN A 447 10.71 -15.68 10.96
N CYS A 448 10.73 -16.30 9.77
CA CYS A 448 9.66 -17.17 9.29
C CYS A 448 10.18 -18.22 8.31
N SER A 449 9.35 -19.22 8.00
CA SER A 449 9.61 -20.24 6.98
C SER A 449 8.33 -20.55 6.17
N GLU A 450 8.42 -21.38 5.13
CA GLU A 450 7.22 -21.85 4.41
C GLU A 450 6.48 -22.91 5.25
N ALA A 451 5.17 -22.71 5.44
CA ALA A 451 4.31 -23.64 6.17
C ALA A 451 4.25 -25.01 5.47
N LYS A 452 4.28 -26.09 6.26
CA LYS A 452 4.33 -27.49 5.77
C LYS A 452 3.07 -28.24 6.15
N GLY A 453 2.62 -29.15 5.29
CA GLY A 453 1.43 -29.99 5.56
C GLY A 453 0.10 -29.29 5.28
N LEU A 454 0.13 -28.12 4.63
CA LEU A 454 -1.06 -27.42 4.15
C LEU A 454 -1.32 -27.77 2.69
N ILE A 455 -2.59 -27.93 2.32
CA ILE A 455 -3.06 -28.09 0.94
C ILE A 455 -4.07 -26.99 0.61
N TYR A 456 -4.14 -26.55 -0.65
CA TYR A 456 -5.21 -25.65 -1.06
C TYR A 456 -6.55 -26.40 -1.16
N MET A 457 -7.54 -25.91 -0.44
CA MET A 457 -8.94 -26.34 -0.51
C MET A 457 -9.80 -25.26 -1.16
N TRP A 458 -10.89 -25.70 -1.79
CA TRP A 458 -11.73 -24.86 -2.65
C TRP A 458 -12.92 -24.32 -1.85
N LEU A 459 -12.87 -23.06 -1.46
CA LEU A 459 -14.02 -22.36 -0.88
C LEU A 459 -14.99 -21.97 -2.01
N THR A 460 -16.10 -22.69 -2.14
CA THR A 460 -17.12 -22.47 -3.17
C THR A 460 -18.39 -21.79 -2.62
N LEU A 461 -19.36 -21.54 -3.50
CA LEU A 461 -20.75 -21.36 -3.08
C LEU A 461 -21.29 -22.65 -2.43
N LYS A 462 -22.17 -22.49 -1.45
CA LYS A 462 -22.95 -23.59 -0.86
C LYS A 462 -24.11 -23.98 -1.79
N PRO A 463 -24.61 -25.23 -1.77
CA PRO A 463 -25.68 -25.67 -2.68
C PRO A 463 -27.01 -24.89 -2.60
N ASP A 464 -27.28 -24.27 -1.45
CA ASP A 464 -28.46 -23.43 -1.18
C ASP A 464 -28.29 -21.97 -1.67
N GLN A 465 -27.07 -21.53 -1.98
CA GLN A 465 -26.75 -20.16 -2.40
C GLN A 465 -26.98 -19.94 -3.91
N VAL A 466 -28.25 -20.04 -4.30
CA VAL A 466 -28.70 -19.92 -5.70
C VAL A 466 -28.89 -18.46 -6.18
N VAL A 467 -28.77 -17.46 -5.30
CA VAL A 467 -28.90 -16.03 -5.63
C VAL A 467 -27.76 -15.24 -4.99
N LEU A 468 -27.01 -14.50 -5.81
CA LEU A 468 -26.04 -13.49 -5.36
C LEU A 468 -26.60 -12.09 -5.56
N PRO A 469 -26.48 -11.17 -4.58
CA PRO A 469 -26.93 -9.80 -4.76
C PRO A 469 -26.01 -8.99 -5.66
N LEU A 470 -26.61 -8.05 -6.40
CA LEU A 470 -25.89 -7.01 -7.13
C LEU A 470 -25.87 -5.72 -6.32
N VAL A 471 -24.72 -5.04 -6.31
CA VAL A 471 -24.47 -3.79 -5.60
C VAL A 471 -23.83 -2.73 -6.50
N ASP A 472 -23.99 -1.46 -6.16
CA ASP A 472 -23.19 -0.38 -6.72
C ASP A 472 -21.74 -0.43 -6.18
N GLU A 473 -20.83 0.33 -6.81
CA GLU A 473 -19.38 0.28 -6.48
C GLU A 473 -19.08 0.66 -5.02
N ASN A 474 -19.87 1.60 -4.47
CA ASN A 474 -19.76 2.07 -3.09
C ASN A 474 -20.51 1.19 -2.08
N THR A 475 -21.19 0.12 -2.52
CA THR A 475 -22.02 -0.78 -1.71
C THR A 475 -23.16 -0.09 -0.93
N GLN A 476 -23.62 1.08 -1.39
CA GLN A 476 -24.73 1.83 -0.80
C GLN A 476 -26.08 1.26 -1.21
N HIS A 477 -26.20 0.76 -2.45
CA HIS A 477 -27.42 0.17 -2.99
C HIS A 477 -27.22 -1.32 -3.27
N ARG A 478 -28.24 -2.12 -2.98
CA ARG A 478 -28.23 -3.58 -3.13
C ARG A 478 -29.56 -4.05 -3.69
N THR A 479 -29.53 -4.91 -4.71
CA THR A 479 -30.73 -5.58 -5.24
C THR A 479 -30.52 -7.08 -5.43
N VAL A 480 -31.63 -7.81 -5.33
CA VAL A 480 -31.77 -9.22 -5.77
C VAL A 480 -32.87 -9.38 -6.83
N LYS A 481 -33.50 -8.26 -7.25
CA LYS A 481 -34.59 -8.25 -8.21
C LYS A 481 -34.06 -8.47 -9.62
N GLY A 482 -34.73 -9.34 -10.38
CA GLY A 482 -34.26 -9.75 -11.70
C GLY A 482 -33.11 -10.77 -11.68
N ILE A 483 -32.75 -11.29 -10.51
CA ILE A 483 -31.74 -12.35 -10.36
C ILE A 483 -32.44 -13.71 -10.26
N ALA A 484 -31.96 -14.70 -11.01
CA ALA A 484 -32.49 -16.06 -11.08
C ALA A 484 -31.36 -17.09 -11.17
N TYR A 485 -31.62 -18.32 -10.75
CA TYR A 485 -30.69 -19.44 -10.93
C TYR A 485 -31.05 -20.27 -12.16
N GLN A 486 -30.07 -20.50 -13.03
CA GLN A 486 -30.18 -21.35 -14.21
C GLN A 486 -28.96 -22.27 -14.24
N HIS A 487 -29.04 -23.39 -13.50
CA HIS A 487 -27.91 -24.30 -13.28
C HIS A 487 -27.08 -24.56 -14.56
N PRO A 488 -25.75 -24.32 -14.54
CA PRO A 488 -24.90 -24.01 -13.38
C PRO A 488 -24.73 -22.52 -13.02
N GLU A 489 -25.44 -21.61 -13.69
CA GLU A 489 -25.19 -20.16 -13.65
C GLU A 489 -26.18 -19.37 -12.76
N ILE A 490 -25.69 -18.29 -12.14
CA ILE A 490 -26.53 -17.25 -11.53
C ILE A 490 -26.68 -16.13 -12.55
N VAL A 491 -27.93 -15.78 -12.86
CA VAL A 491 -28.34 -14.92 -13.97
C VAL A 491 -28.95 -13.63 -13.44
N ALA A 492 -28.50 -12.48 -13.96
CA ALA A 492 -29.15 -11.19 -13.77
C ALA A 492 -29.76 -10.66 -15.08
N ASN A 493 -31.04 -10.30 -15.02
CA ASN A 493 -31.71 -9.47 -16.03
C ASN A 493 -31.36 -8.00 -15.75
N ILE A 494 -30.59 -7.39 -16.65
CA ILE A 494 -29.98 -6.07 -16.45
C ILE A 494 -31.03 -4.94 -16.47
N GLU A 495 -32.10 -5.10 -17.25
CA GLU A 495 -33.20 -4.12 -17.33
C GLU A 495 -33.90 -3.95 -15.96
N LEU A 496 -34.14 -5.05 -15.26
CA LEU A 496 -34.74 -5.04 -13.91
C LEU A 496 -33.76 -4.53 -12.84
N VAL A 497 -32.47 -4.80 -12.99
CA VAL A 497 -31.42 -4.39 -12.03
C VAL A 497 -31.15 -2.89 -12.13
N MET A 498 -31.05 -2.34 -13.34
CA MET A 498 -30.78 -0.91 -13.57
C MET A 498 -31.90 0.00 -13.02
N GLN A 499 -33.15 -0.47 -13.03
CA GLN A 499 -34.29 0.26 -12.43
C GLN A 499 -34.12 0.47 -10.91
N GLU A 500 -33.50 -0.49 -10.21
CA GLU A 500 -33.28 -0.46 -8.76
C GLU A 500 -31.98 0.27 -8.40
N LEU A 501 -30.84 -0.12 -8.99
CA LEU A 501 -29.52 0.39 -8.59
C LEU A 501 -29.19 1.79 -9.13
N ARG A 502 -29.73 2.17 -10.30
CA ARG A 502 -29.49 3.47 -10.96
C ARG A 502 -28.02 3.90 -11.09
N SER A 503 -27.11 2.92 -11.14
CA SER A 503 -25.66 3.10 -11.26
C SER A 503 -25.17 2.64 -12.64
N GLU A 504 -24.16 3.32 -13.20
CA GLU A 504 -23.53 2.95 -14.47
C GLU A 504 -22.74 1.64 -14.39
N ALA A 505 -22.14 1.36 -13.24
CA ALA A 505 -21.41 0.13 -12.93
C ALA A 505 -22.02 -0.57 -11.72
N PHE A 506 -22.13 -1.90 -11.78
CA PHE A 506 -22.55 -2.72 -10.64
C PHE A 506 -21.88 -4.10 -10.64
N TYR A 507 -21.86 -4.71 -9.46
CA TYR A 507 -21.00 -5.84 -9.14
C TYR A 507 -21.77 -6.95 -8.41
N TRP A 508 -21.42 -8.20 -8.68
CA TRP A 508 -21.76 -9.35 -7.86
C TRP A 508 -21.01 -9.26 -6.54
N LYS A 509 -21.73 -9.10 -5.42
CA LYS A 509 -21.13 -9.22 -4.09
C LYS A 509 -21.04 -10.70 -3.71
N LEU A 510 -19.83 -11.18 -3.42
CA LEU A 510 -19.64 -12.54 -2.88
C LEU A 510 -20.21 -12.68 -1.46
N PRO A 511 -20.70 -13.87 -1.08
CA PRO A 511 -21.34 -14.10 0.21
C PRO A 511 -20.34 -14.21 1.37
N GLU A 512 -20.86 -14.11 2.59
CA GLU A 512 -20.10 -13.99 3.85
C GLU A 512 -19.03 -15.07 4.07
N GLN A 513 -19.13 -16.28 3.48
CA GLN A 513 -18.04 -17.25 3.64
C GLN A 513 -16.70 -16.80 3.02
N PHE A 514 -16.73 -15.90 2.03
CA PHE A 514 -15.54 -15.27 1.42
C PHE A 514 -15.03 -14.05 2.22
N GLU A 515 -15.81 -13.58 3.20
CA GLU A 515 -15.45 -12.46 4.10
C GLU A 515 -14.65 -12.98 5.32
N GLY A 516 -14.24 -12.08 6.22
CA GLY A 516 -13.49 -12.42 7.43
C GLY A 516 -12.02 -12.75 7.19
N ARG A 517 -11.41 -13.50 8.12
CA ARG A 517 -9.98 -13.86 8.07
C ARG A 517 -9.70 -14.84 6.94
N LYS A 518 -8.80 -14.49 6.01
CA LYS A 518 -8.42 -15.26 4.80
C LYS A 518 -6.92 -15.22 4.50
N LEU A 519 -6.07 -15.09 5.53
CA LEU A 519 -4.60 -15.07 5.36
C LEU A 519 -4.05 -16.30 4.61
N THR A 520 -4.61 -17.49 4.86
CA THR A 520 -4.24 -18.73 4.19
C THR A 520 -4.72 -18.83 2.73
N ALA A 521 -5.42 -17.81 2.20
CA ALA A 521 -5.67 -17.66 0.76
C ALA A 521 -4.48 -17.05 0.01
N TYR A 522 -3.48 -16.48 0.71
CA TYR A 522 -2.29 -15.93 0.07
C TYR A 522 -1.52 -17.01 -0.70
N GLY A 523 -1.08 -16.66 -1.92
CA GLY A 523 -0.46 -17.59 -2.87
C GLY A 523 -1.42 -18.59 -3.55
N GLY A 524 -2.66 -18.68 -3.08
CA GLY A 524 -3.75 -19.39 -3.75
C GLY A 524 -4.39 -18.53 -4.84
N LYS A 525 -5.60 -18.88 -5.26
CA LYS A 525 -6.28 -18.25 -6.39
C LYS A 525 -7.76 -17.99 -6.18
N LEU A 526 -8.25 -16.88 -6.72
CA LEU A 526 -9.68 -16.59 -6.90
C LEU A 526 -10.08 -16.93 -8.34
N LYS A 527 -11.08 -17.79 -8.51
CA LYS A 527 -11.56 -18.27 -9.82
C LYS A 527 -13.05 -18.00 -9.96
N TYR A 528 -13.46 -17.60 -11.15
CA TYR A 528 -14.87 -17.47 -11.52
C TYR A 528 -15.01 -17.49 -13.05
N ALA A 529 -16.21 -17.81 -13.53
CA ALA A 529 -16.59 -17.69 -14.92
C ALA A 529 -17.67 -16.61 -15.08
N ILE A 530 -17.56 -15.79 -16.12
CA ILE A 530 -18.48 -14.70 -16.45
C ILE A 530 -18.95 -14.82 -17.90
N TYR A 531 -20.23 -14.56 -18.14
CA TYR A 531 -20.84 -14.47 -19.47
C TYR A 531 -21.79 -13.26 -19.48
N PHE A 532 -21.88 -12.55 -20.62
CA PHE A 532 -22.81 -11.44 -20.75
C PHE A 532 -23.32 -11.25 -22.18
N GLU A 533 -24.49 -10.62 -22.30
CA GLU A 533 -25.13 -10.26 -23.56
C GLU A 533 -25.32 -8.74 -23.63
N ALA A 534 -24.74 -8.11 -24.66
CA ALA A 534 -24.76 -6.67 -24.91
C ALA A 534 -24.94 -6.39 -26.41
N ARG A 535 -25.21 -5.13 -26.78
CA ARG A 535 -25.17 -4.70 -28.19
C ARG A 535 -23.78 -4.27 -28.65
N GLU A 536 -22.99 -3.69 -27.75
CA GLU A 536 -21.67 -3.14 -28.04
C GLU A 536 -20.70 -3.55 -26.93
N GLU A 537 -19.44 -3.81 -27.30
CA GLU A 537 -18.42 -4.35 -26.38
C GLU A 537 -17.99 -3.35 -25.31
N THR A 538 -18.02 -2.05 -25.62
CA THR A 538 -17.58 -0.97 -24.74
C THR A 538 -18.76 -0.22 -24.14
N GLY A 539 -19.03 -0.42 -22.84
CA GLY A 539 -20.00 0.38 -22.08
C GLY A 539 -19.36 1.53 -21.29
N PHE A 540 -20.17 2.37 -20.65
CA PHE A 540 -19.70 3.43 -19.73
C PHE A 540 -18.78 2.86 -18.63
N ALA A 541 -19.12 1.69 -18.10
CA ALA A 541 -18.35 0.98 -17.09
C ALA A 541 -17.04 0.33 -17.60
N THR A 542 -16.61 0.53 -18.84
CA THR A 542 -15.45 -0.20 -19.44
C THR A 542 -14.19 -0.10 -18.56
N TYR A 543 -13.88 1.10 -18.07
CA TYR A 543 -12.66 1.38 -17.31
C TYR A 543 -12.69 0.93 -15.84
N ASN A 544 -13.87 0.60 -15.28
CA ASN A 544 -13.98 0.14 -13.89
C ASN A 544 -13.26 -1.21 -13.70
N PRO A 545 -12.66 -1.48 -12.52
CA PRO A 545 -11.93 -2.72 -12.25
C PRO A 545 -12.84 -3.96 -12.29
N GLN A 546 -12.29 -5.11 -12.68
CA GLN A 546 -13.04 -6.37 -12.76
C GLN A 546 -13.27 -7.00 -11.37
N VAL A 547 -12.31 -6.84 -10.46
CA VAL A 547 -12.45 -7.30 -9.06
C VAL A 547 -12.03 -6.18 -8.11
N ILE A 548 -12.83 -5.99 -7.06
CA ILE A 548 -12.56 -5.07 -5.94
C ILE A 548 -12.58 -5.89 -4.65
N ILE A 549 -11.52 -5.81 -3.84
CA ILE A 549 -11.48 -6.36 -2.49
C ILE A 549 -11.31 -5.21 -1.51
N ARG A 550 -12.20 -5.10 -0.53
CA ARG A 550 -12.04 -4.21 0.63
C ARG A 550 -11.78 -5.07 1.86
N GLY A 551 -10.73 -4.75 2.59
CA GLY A 551 -10.36 -5.44 3.82
C GLY A 551 -9.32 -4.66 4.62
N GLY A 552 -8.92 -5.20 5.77
CA GLY A 552 -7.95 -4.58 6.66
C GLY A 552 -8.40 -4.54 8.12
N PRO A 553 -7.47 -4.36 9.07
CA PRO A 553 -7.82 -4.00 10.43
C PRO A 553 -8.47 -2.61 10.48
N PRO A 554 -9.25 -2.28 11.53
CA PRO A 554 -9.96 -0.99 11.63
C PRO A 554 -9.06 0.25 11.49
N THR A 555 -7.78 0.14 11.82
CA THR A 555 -6.76 1.19 11.72
C THR A 555 -6.19 1.38 10.32
N HIS A 556 -6.30 0.40 9.42
CA HIS A 556 -5.63 0.39 8.11
C HIS A 556 -6.45 -0.38 7.07
N ILE A 557 -7.70 0.06 6.87
CA ILE A 557 -8.59 -0.48 5.83
C ILE A 557 -8.08 -0.04 4.45
N ARG A 558 -7.96 -0.99 3.52
CA ARG A 558 -7.57 -0.76 2.12
C ARG A 558 -8.64 -1.28 1.17
N ILE A 559 -8.66 -0.68 -0.03
CA ILE A 559 -9.41 -1.17 -1.18
C ILE A 559 -8.39 -1.43 -2.28
N ILE A 560 -8.29 -2.68 -2.71
CA ILE A 560 -7.38 -3.12 -3.77
C ILE A 560 -8.20 -3.61 -4.96
N ILE A 561 -7.67 -3.38 -6.16
CA ILE A 561 -8.36 -3.64 -7.43
C ILE A 561 -7.50 -4.41 -8.40
N ARG A 562 -8.15 -5.26 -9.19
CA ARG A 562 -7.56 -6.01 -10.30
C ARG A 562 -8.25 -5.63 -11.60
N HIS A 563 -7.46 -5.17 -12.57
CA HIS A 563 -7.89 -5.03 -13.96
C HIS A 563 -7.49 -6.27 -14.75
N MET A 564 -8.38 -6.71 -15.63
CA MET A 564 -8.17 -7.86 -16.52
C MET A 564 -8.67 -7.53 -17.93
N ALA A 565 -8.31 -8.38 -18.91
CA ALA A 565 -8.92 -8.32 -20.24
C ALA A 565 -10.46 -8.37 -20.13
N ALA A 566 -11.15 -7.54 -20.92
CA ALA A 566 -12.60 -7.55 -20.95
C ALA A 566 -13.09 -8.89 -21.57
N PRO A 567 -14.14 -9.52 -21.01
CA PRO A 567 -14.77 -10.68 -21.63
C PRO A 567 -15.42 -10.28 -22.97
N LEU A 568 -15.47 -11.22 -23.92
CA LEU A 568 -16.14 -11.02 -25.21
C LEU A 568 -17.65 -11.25 -25.10
N ILE A 569 -18.45 -10.54 -25.90
CA ILE A 569 -19.91 -10.68 -25.90
C ILE A 569 -20.31 -12.11 -26.28
N GLY A 570 -21.22 -12.71 -25.51
CA GLY A 570 -21.75 -14.04 -25.80
C GLY A 570 -20.75 -15.19 -25.60
N GLN A 571 -19.59 -14.94 -24.98
CA GLN A 571 -18.59 -15.96 -24.67
C GLN A 571 -18.38 -16.11 -23.16
N LEU A 572 -18.47 -17.35 -22.68
CA LEU A 572 -18.11 -17.70 -21.30
C LEU A 572 -16.60 -17.54 -21.12
N THR A 573 -16.21 -16.57 -20.30
CA THR A 573 -14.81 -16.23 -20.00
C THR A 573 -14.48 -16.70 -18.59
N ARG A 574 -13.43 -17.53 -18.44
CA ARG A 574 -12.93 -17.98 -17.14
C ARG A 574 -11.78 -17.09 -16.69
N HIS A 575 -11.85 -16.59 -15.48
CA HIS A 575 -10.80 -15.83 -14.83
C HIS A 575 -10.21 -16.65 -13.68
N GLU A 576 -8.88 -16.67 -13.62
CA GLU A 576 -8.09 -17.30 -12.56
C GLU A 576 -7.05 -16.26 -12.12
N ILE A 577 -7.19 -15.77 -10.88
CA ILE A 577 -6.46 -14.62 -10.34
C ILE A 577 -5.60 -15.09 -9.18
N ASP A 578 -4.29 -14.91 -9.28
CA ASP A 578 -3.38 -15.24 -8.18
C ASP A 578 -3.58 -14.25 -7.00
N MET A 579 -3.75 -14.80 -5.81
CA MET A 579 -3.96 -14.08 -4.54
C MET A 579 -2.61 -13.67 -3.94
N THR A 580 -1.87 -12.87 -4.69
CA THR A 580 -0.62 -12.22 -4.28
C THR A 580 -0.70 -10.73 -4.59
N GLU A 581 0.21 -9.92 -4.05
CA GLU A 581 0.23 -8.47 -4.30
C GLU A 581 0.56 -8.08 -5.75
N HIS A 582 1.09 -9.02 -6.53
CA HIS A 582 1.52 -8.79 -7.91
C HIS A 582 0.33 -8.42 -8.80
N GLU A 583 0.52 -7.40 -9.64
CA GLU A 583 -0.49 -6.90 -10.58
C GLU A 583 -1.79 -6.30 -9.98
N TRP A 584 -1.91 -6.23 -8.64
CA TRP A 584 -2.98 -5.49 -7.95
C TRP A 584 -2.58 -4.02 -7.76
N LYS A 585 -3.59 -3.13 -7.76
CA LYS A 585 -3.43 -1.67 -7.57
C LYS A 585 -4.30 -1.16 -6.42
N TYR A 586 -3.97 0.00 -5.86
CA TYR A 586 -4.87 0.67 -4.92
C TYR A 586 -6.03 1.33 -5.66
N TYR A 587 -7.20 1.37 -5.02
CA TYR A 587 -8.35 2.12 -5.54
C TYR A 587 -8.11 3.63 -5.44
N GLY A 588 -8.31 4.34 -6.56
CA GLY A 588 -8.24 5.81 -6.62
C GLY A 588 -6.86 6.41 -6.91
N ASP A 589 -5.82 5.61 -7.14
CA ASP A 589 -4.52 6.12 -7.62
C ASP A 589 -4.64 6.68 -9.06
N ASP A 590 -3.96 7.80 -9.34
CA ASP A 590 -3.88 8.38 -10.69
C ASP A 590 -3.29 7.35 -11.68
N PRO A 591 -3.94 7.05 -12.82
CA PRO A 591 -3.40 6.16 -13.85
C PRO A 591 -1.97 6.47 -14.31
N ARG A 592 -1.50 7.72 -14.13
CA ARG A 592 -0.14 8.19 -14.44
C ARG A 592 0.89 7.84 -13.36
N VAL A 593 0.45 7.56 -12.13
CA VAL A 593 1.29 7.22 -10.97
C VAL A 593 0.93 5.81 -10.51
N SER A 594 1.26 4.81 -11.33
CA SER A 594 0.88 3.41 -11.09
C SER A 594 1.65 2.77 -9.93
N ARG A 595 1.19 3.01 -8.69
CA ARG A 595 1.69 2.33 -7.50
C ARG A 595 1.09 0.92 -7.41
N THR A 596 1.94 -0.09 -7.31
CA THR A 596 1.53 -1.48 -7.06
C THR A 596 1.21 -1.69 -5.58
N VAL A 597 0.29 -2.61 -5.29
CA VAL A 597 0.01 -3.03 -3.91
C VAL A 597 1.25 -3.67 -3.29
N THR A 598 1.52 -3.39 -2.02
CA THR A 598 2.60 -4.04 -1.25
C THR A 598 2.13 -5.37 -0.66
N ARG A 599 3.05 -6.31 -0.41
CA ARG A 599 2.73 -7.56 0.30
C ARG A 599 2.09 -7.29 1.67
N GLU A 600 2.59 -6.31 2.41
CA GLU A 600 2.01 -5.88 3.69
C GLU A 600 0.55 -5.44 3.53
N ASP A 601 0.24 -4.55 2.59
CA ASP A 601 -1.13 -4.09 2.37
C ASP A 601 -2.05 -5.22 1.89
N PHE A 602 -1.55 -6.14 1.06
CA PHE A 602 -2.30 -7.31 0.61
C PHE A 602 -2.60 -8.28 1.77
N MET A 603 -1.60 -8.59 2.61
CA MET A 603 -1.78 -9.40 3.81
C MET A 603 -2.71 -8.74 4.83
N ASN A 604 -2.67 -7.40 4.96
CA ASN A 604 -3.65 -6.65 5.75
C ASN A 604 -5.07 -6.80 5.18
N VAL A 605 -5.28 -6.72 3.86
CA VAL A 605 -6.60 -6.97 3.25
C VAL A 605 -7.09 -8.39 3.56
N LEU A 606 -6.22 -9.41 3.48
CA LEU A 606 -6.55 -10.80 3.82
C LEU A 606 -6.73 -11.07 5.32
N TYR A 607 -6.18 -10.23 6.21
CA TYR A 607 -6.40 -10.33 7.66
C TYR A 607 -7.89 -10.27 8.02
N ASN A 608 -8.64 -9.39 7.35
CA ASN A 608 -10.07 -9.30 7.50
C ASN A 608 -10.71 -8.72 6.22
N ILE A 609 -11.23 -9.59 5.35
CA ILE A 609 -11.96 -9.19 4.15
C ILE A 609 -13.36 -8.70 4.56
N HIS A 610 -13.71 -7.48 4.19
CA HIS A 610 -15.04 -6.91 4.40
C HIS A 610 -16.02 -7.23 3.27
N TYR A 611 -15.52 -7.31 2.02
CA TYR A 611 -16.25 -7.81 0.87
C TYR A 611 -15.33 -8.06 -0.33
N ILE A 612 -15.81 -8.90 -1.25
CA ILE A 612 -15.25 -9.09 -2.60
C ILE A 612 -16.37 -8.80 -3.59
N LEU A 613 -16.09 -7.92 -4.56
CA LEU A 613 -16.98 -7.56 -5.65
C LEU A 613 -16.39 -8.03 -6.97
N ILE A 614 -17.20 -8.72 -7.78
CA ILE A 614 -16.87 -9.11 -9.16
C ILE A 614 -17.77 -8.32 -10.11
N LYS A 615 -17.18 -7.58 -11.05
CA LYS A 615 -17.90 -6.71 -12.00
C LYS A 615 -18.95 -7.51 -12.78
N ALA A 616 -20.16 -6.97 -12.87
CA ALA A 616 -21.27 -7.58 -13.62
C ALA A 616 -21.57 -6.85 -14.95
N THR A 617 -21.17 -5.57 -15.05
CA THR A 617 -21.40 -4.68 -16.19
C THR A 617 -20.17 -4.59 -17.10
N HIS A 618 -20.23 -5.16 -18.31
CA HIS A 618 -19.10 -5.19 -19.25
C HIS A 618 -19.31 -4.38 -20.53
N GLY A 619 -20.49 -4.44 -21.16
CA GLY A 619 -20.79 -3.77 -22.43
C GLY A 619 -21.87 -2.70 -22.35
N ASN A 620 -22.24 -2.12 -23.51
CA ASN A 620 -23.34 -1.16 -23.61
C ASN A 620 -24.68 -1.84 -23.93
N ILE A 621 -25.77 -1.30 -23.37
CA ILE A 621 -27.15 -1.84 -23.53
C ILE A 621 -27.18 -3.35 -23.25
N MET A 622 -26.69 -3.74 -22.07
CA MET A 622 -26.69 -5.13 -21.65
C MET A 622 -28.11 -5.67 -21.41
N ARG A 623 -28.36 -6.92 -21.80
CA ARG A 623 -29.60 -7.65 -21.48
C ARG A 623 -29.43 -8.57 -20.29
N GLN A 624 -28.30 -9.28 -20.24
CA GLN A 624 -28.02 -10.32 -19.27
C GLN A 624 -26.55 -10.28 -18.82
N SER A 625 -26.31 -10.55 -17.54
CA SER A 625 -25.01 -10.90 -16.99
C SER A 625 -25.16 -12.21 -16.23
N ARG A 626 -24.16 -13.09 -16.29
CA ARG A 626 -24.18 -14.41 -15.66
C ARG A 626 -22.84 -14.69 -15.01
N ILE A 627 -22.87 -15.30 -13.83
CA ILE A 627 -21.68 -15.70 -13.08
C ILE A 627 -21.80 -17.16 -12.60
N SER A 628 -20.71 -17.91 -12.68
CA SER A 628 -20.61 -19.31 -12.29
C SER A 628 -19.18 -19.66 -11.87
N GLU A 629 -18.94 -20.92 -11.47
CA GLU A 629 -17.59 -21.46 -11.15
C GLU A 629 -16.81 -20.68 -10.05
N ILE A 630 -17.51 -19.91 -9.21
CA ILE A 630 -16.90 -19.10 -8.14
C ILE A 630 -16.23 -20.01 -7.10
N SER A 631 -14.92 -19.86 -6.96
CA SER A 631 -14.12 -20.53 -5.93
C SER A 631 -12.92 -19.68 -5.49
N MET A 632 -12.50 -19.84 -4.24
CA MET A 632 -11.25 -19.29 -3.71
C MET A 632 -10.43 -20.43 -3.11
N GLU A 633 -9.16 -20.54 -3.46
CA GLU A 633 -8.24 -21.47 -2.82
C GLU A 633 -7.81 -20.91 -1.46
N VAL A 634 -8.06 -21.67 -0.39
CA VAL A 634 -7.69 -21.36 0.98
C VAL A 634 -6.95 -22.57 1.54
N ALA A 635 -5.80 -22.36 2.16
CA ALA A 635 -5.01 -23.49 2.66
C ALA A 635 -5.50 -24.00 4.02
N GLU A 636 -5.60 -25.32 4.14
CA GLU A 636 -5.99 -26.06 5.34
C GLU A 636 -5.05 -27.25 5.55
N GLU A 637 -5.00 -27.81 6.77
CA GLU A 637 -4.20 -29.00 7.06
C GLU A 637 -4.70 -30.22 6.28
N GLY A 638 -3.81 -30.89 5.56
CA GLY A 638 -4.21 -32.05 4.76
C GLY A 638 -3.05 -32.84 4.16
N LYS A 639 -3.40 -33.97 3.55
CA LYS A 639 -2.43 -34.86 2.90
C LYS A 639 -2.28 -34.48 1.44
N VAL A 640 -1.04 -34.13 1.05
CA VAL A 640 -0.69 -33.85 -0.35
C VAL A 640 -1.03 -35.05 -1.23
N SER A 641 -1.73 -34.79 -2.33
CA SER A 641 -2.17 -35.79 -3.31
C SER A 641 -2.17 -35.16 -4.71
N GLY A 642 -2.23 -35.96 -5.77
CA GLY A 642 -2.25 -35.45 -7.16
C GLY A 642 -3.42 -34.50 -7.47
N MET A 643 -4.51 -34.57 -6.70
CA MET A 643 -5.68 -33.67 -6.80
C MET A 643 -5.67 -32.52 -5.76
N SER A 644 -4.68 -32.49 -4.87
CA SER A 644 -4.59 -31.53 -3.76
C SER A 644 -3.12 -31.15 -3.54
N PRO A 645 -2.61 -30.17 -4.33
CA PRO A 645 -1.21 -29.75 -4.25
C PRO A 645 -0.91 -29.10 -2.90
N ASN A 646 0.36 -29.17 -2.49
CA ASN A 646 0.87 -28.48 -1.31
C ASN A 646 0.68 -26.97 -1.48
N ALA A 647 0.11 -26.30 -0.47
CA ALA A 647 0.02 -24.85 -0.45
C ALA A 647 1.41 -24.22 -0.39
N ARG A 648 1.58 -23.05 -1.01
CA ARG A 648 2.89 -22.37 -1.15
C ARG A 648 2.79 -20.93 -0.70
N LEU A 649 3.92 -20.27 -0.47
CA LEU A 649 4.00 -18.84 -0.13
C LEU A 649 3.30 -18.44 1.19
N ILE A 650 2.84 -19.41 2.00
CA ILE A 650 2.28 -19.19 3.33
C ILE A 650 3.42 -19.18 4.34
N GLU A 651 3.57 -18.06 5.05
CA GLU A 651 4.54 -17.91 6.13
C GLU A 651 4.08 -18.68 7.37
N ILE A 652 5.02 -19.31 8.07
CA ILE A 652 4.91 -19.66 9.48
C ILE A 652 6.03 -18.94 10.24
N CYS A 653 5.64 -18.06 11.16
CA CYS A 653 6.51 -17.13 11.86
C CYS A 653 6.91 -17.63 13.25
N ASP A 654 8.14 -17.33 13.66
CA ASP A 654 8.64 -17.64 15.01
C ASP A 654 8.09 -16.64 16.03
N CYS A 655 6.83 -16.85 16.46
CA CYS A 655 6.10 -15.90 17.28
C CYS A 655 6.65 -15.79 18.72
N PRO A 656 6.94 -14.58 19.23
CA PRO A 656 7.36 -14.37 20.60
C PRO A 656 6.22 -14.57 21.60
N LEU A 657 6.59 -14.72 22.87
CA LEU A 657 5.67 -14.89 24.00
C LEU A 657 4.53 -13.84 23.96
N GLY A 658 3.28 -14.32 24.02
CA GLY A 658 2.07 -13.48 23.96
C GLY A 658 1.41 -13.42 22.58
N TYR A 659 2.07 -13.88 21.52
CA TYR A 659 1.53 -13.93 20.15
C TYR A 659 1.25 -15.38 19.72
N SER A 660 0.40 -15.55 18.71
CA SER A 660 0.01 -16.86 18.14
C SER A 660 -0.55 -16.69 16.72
N GLY A 661 -0.73 -17.82 16.01
CA GLY A 661 -1.13 -17.85 14.60
C GLY A 661 0.05 -18.01 13.65
N LEU A 662 -0.21 -18.22 12.36
CA LEU A 662 0.84 -18.48 11.36
C LEU A 662 1.69 -17.23 11.09
N SER A 663 1.08 -16.05 11.11
CA SER A 663 1.72 -14.74 10.94
C SER A 663 1.86 -13.96 12.25
N CYS A 664 1.70 -14.60 13.41
CA CYS A 664 1.60 -13.90 14.72
C CYS A 664 0.42 -12.91 14.80
N GLU A 665 -0.65 -13.19 14.05
CA GLU A 665 -1.82 -12.34 13.86
C GLU A 665 -2.79 -12.33 15.07
N ALA A 666 -2.67 -13.31 15.96
CA ALA A 666 -3.50 -13.46 17.16
C ALA A 666 -2.67 -13.28 18.45
N CYS A 667 -3.35 -12.99 19.55
CA CYS A 667 -2.73 -13.07 20.87
C CYS A 667 -2.85 -14.49 21.43
N SER A 668 -1.80 -14.96 22.10
CA SER A 668 -1.81 -16.24 22.81
C SER A 668 -2.85 -16.22 23.96
N PRO A 669 -3.41 -17.38 24.36
CA PRO A 669 -4.31 -17.45 25.51
C PRO A 669 -3.71 -16.80 26.77
N GLY A 670 -4.49 -15.94 27.43
CA GLY A 670 -4.01 -15.13 28.56
C GLY A 670 -3.40 -13.77 28.17
N TYR A 671 -3.48 -13.39 26.90
CA TYR A 671 -3.06 -12.08 26.39
C TYR A 671 -4.19 -11.43 25.57
N TYR A 672 -4.27 -10.10 25.62
CA TYR A 672 -5.19 -9.29 24.81
C TYR A 672 -4.44 -8.21 24.02
N ARG A 673 -5.06 -7.75 22.93
CA ARG A 673 -4.50 -6.84 21.95
C ARG A 673 -4.73 -5.38 22.35
N LEU A 674 -3.67 -4.69 22.77
CA LEU A 674 -3.70 -3.23 22.95
C LEU A 674 -3.53 -2.51 21.60
N PRO A 675 -4.46 -1.61 21.22
CA PRO A 675 -4.31 -0.77 20.02
C PRO A 675 -3.08 0.14 20.09
N TYR A 676 -2.50 0.46 18.94
CA TYR A 676 -1.35 1.36 18.85
C TYR A 676 -1.72 2.81 19.21
N VAL A 677 -1.27 3.28 20.37
CA VAL A 677 -1.40 4.69 20.78
C VAL A 677 -0.19 5.48 20.27
N SER A 678 -0.42 6.33 19.27
CA SER A 678 0.64 7.09 18.57
C SER A 678 1.42 8.04 19.49
N THR A 679 2.50 7.53 20.08
CA THR A 679 3.39 8.24 21.01
C THR A 679 4.87 8.03 20.68
N GLY A 680 5.22 8.21 19.39
CA GLY A 680 6.57 8.61 18.98
C GLY A 680 7.50 7.54 18.41
N ARG A 681 7.96 7.80 17.17
CA ARG A 681 9.26 7.42 16.57
C ARG A 681 9.74 5.95 16.60
N ARG A 682 8.89 4.96 16.89
CA ARG A 682 9.12 3.56 16.47
C ARG A 682 7.86 3.01 15.81
N ALA A 683 8.03 2.34 14.67
CA ALA A 683 6.97 1.54 14.07
C ALA A 683 6.72 0.34 15.01
N GLY A 684 5.55 0.31 15.65
CA GLY A 684 5.08 -0.86 16.39
C GLY A 684 4.44 -1.90 15.45
N PRO A 685 4.06 -3.08 15.96
CA PRO A 685 3.36 -4.09 15.17
C PRO A 685 2.06 -3.55 14.56
N THR A 686 1.76 -3.91 13.32
CA THR A 686 0.66 -3.32 12.52
C THR A 686 -0.72 -3.49 13.17
N LEU A 687 -0.90 -4.57 13.94
CA LEU A 687 -2.12 -4.89 14.69
C LEU A 687 -2.07 -4.48 16.18
N GLY A 688 -1.06 -3.72 16.62
CA GLY A 688 -0.86 -3.42 18.04
C GLY A 688 -0.23 -4.57 18.85
N THR A 689 -0.12 -4.39 20.16
CA THR A 689 0.73 -5.23 21.04
C THR A 689 -0.11 -6.19 21.88
N CYS A 690 0.26 -7.46 21.93
CA CYS A 690 -0.36 -8.42 22.85
C CYS A 690 0.25 -8.30 24.25
N VAL A 691 -0.58 -8.03 25.26
CA VAL A 691 -0.17 -7.89 26.67
C VAL A 691 -0.97 -8.82 27.58
N VAL A 692 -0.42 -9.18 28.73
CA VAL A 692 -1.05 -10.11 29.69
C VAL A 692 -2.40 -9.57 30.17
N CYS A 693 -3.41 -10.44 30.25
CA CYS A 693 -4.72 -10.15 30.81
C CYS A 693 -4.66 -9.55 32.23
N GLN A 694 -5.30 -8.41 32.44
CA GLN A 694 -5.27 -7.67 33.72
C GLN A 694 -6.44 -8.05 34.64
N CYS A 695 -6.58 -9.34 34.94
CA CYS A 695 -7.70 -9.88 35.73
C CYS A 695 -7.47 -9.84 37.26
N HIS A 696 -6.71 -8.85 37.75
CA HIS A 696 -6.33 -8.71 39.16
C HIS A 696 -5.82 -10.01 39.84
N GLU A 697 -5.08 -10.86 39.14
CA GLU A 697 -4.64 -12.21 39.60
C GLU A 697 -5.78 -13.21 39.94
N HIS A 698 -7.04 -12.83 39.72
CA HIS A 698 -8.23 -13.65 39.91
C HIS A 698 -8.66 -14.43 38.66
N SER A 699 -8.06 -14.14 37.50
CA SER A 699 -8.04 -15.04 36.35
C SER A 699 -6.72 -14.92 35.58
N ASN A 700 -6.42 -15.90 34.75
CA ASN A 700 -5.31 -15.89 33.79
C ASN A 700 -5.79 -15.98 32.33
N MET A 701 -7.08 -15.78 32.10
CA MET A 701 -7.71 -15.81 30.77
C MET A 701 -8.68 -14.64 30.63
N CYS A 702 -8.58 -13.93 29.51
CA CYS A 702 -9.50 -12.89 29.07
C CYS A 702 -9.72 -13.03 27.57
N ASP A 703 -10.78 -12.40 27.07
CA ASP A 703 -11.05 -12.27 25.66
C ASP A 703 -9.94 -11.42 24.97
N PRO A 704 -9.37 -11.91 23.86
CA PRO A 704 -8.16 -11.31 23.28
C PRO A 704 -8.39 -9.97 22.57
N GLU A 705 -9.63 -9.56 22.31
CA GLU A 705 -9.97 -8.29 21.64
C GLU A 705 -10.61 -7.28 22.59
N THR A 706 -11.42 -7.73 23.56
CA THR A 706 -12.19 -6.88 24.48
C THR A 706 -11.58 -6.73 25.88
N SER A 707 -10.52 -7.49 26.20
CA SER A 707 -9.86 -7.59 27.51
C SER A 707 -10.70 -8.14 28.67
N ILE A 708 -11.96 -8.54 28.42
CA ILE A 708 -12.89 -9.02 29.45
C ILE A 708 -12.44 -10.40 29.97
N CYS A 709 -12.23 -10.49 31.28
CA CYS A 709 -11.78 -11.68 31.96
C CYS A 709 -12.83 -12.79 32.01
N HIS A 710 -12.39 -14.04 31.80
CA HIS A 710 -13.23 -15.22 31.87
C HIS A 710 -12.96 -16.01 33.15
N ASN A 711 -14.01 -16.63 33.71
CA ASN A 711 -13.94 -17.54 34.86
C ASN A 711 -13.22 -16.93 36.09
N CYS A 712 -13.63 -15.74 36.51
CA CYS A 712 -13.14 -15.09 37.72
C CYS A 712 -13.19 -16.02 38.94
N ARG A 713 -12.03 -16.21 39.59
CA ARG A 713 -11.82 -17.11 40.74
C ARG A 713 -11.93 -16.34 42.06
N HIS A 714 -11.76 -17.05 43.18
CA HIS A 714 -11.74 -16.48 44.52
C HIS A 714 -12.98 -15.63 44.90
N ASN A 715 -14.14 -15.99 44.33
CA ASN A 715 -15.42 -15.30 44.51
C ASN A 715 -15.41 -13.83 44.08
N THR A 716 -14.67 -13.52 43.01
CA THR A 716 -14.70 -12.23 42.32
C THR A 716 -15.65 -12.24 41.12
N THR A 717 -15.99 -11.05 40.61
CA THR A 717 -16.83 -10.80 39.44
C THR A 717 -16.46 -9.45 38.82
N GLY A 718 -17.12 -9.10 37.71
CA GLY A 718 -16.81 -7.92 36.92
C GLY A 718 -15.86 -8.21 35.76
N ASP A 719 -15.73 -7.24 34.87
CA ASP A 719 -15.06 -7.42 33.57
C ASP A 719 -13.56 -7.70 33.70
N HIS A 720 -12.95 -7.32 34.84
CA HIS A 720 -11.55 -7.55 35.17
C HIS A 720 -11.39 -8.34 36.48
N CYS A 721 -12.47 -8.99 36.95
CA CYS A 721 -12.53 -9.63 38.28
C CYS A 721 -12.26 -8.65 39.44
N GLU A 722 -12.61 -7.37 39.25
CA GLU A 722 -12.22 -6.23 40.09
C GLU A 722 -13.05 -6.04 41.38
N ARG A 723 -14.09 -6.85 41.57
CA ARG A 723 -15.06 -6.72 42.68
C ARG A 723 -15.49 -8.09 43.20
N CYS A 724 -15.96 -8.16 44.44
CA CYS A 724 -16.48 -9.41 44.99
C CYS A 724 -17.85 -9.78 44.38
N ALA A 725 -18.07 -11.08 44.21
CA ALA A 725 -19.34 -11.63 43.73
C ALA A 725 -20.48 -11.43 44.75
N LEU A 726 -21.72 -11.58 44.29
CA LEU A 726 -22.89 -11.50 45.16
C LEU A 726 -22.77 -12.48 46.34
N GLY A 727 -23.02 -11.99 47.56
CA GLY A 727 -22.82 -12.77 48.79
C GLY A 727 -21.40 -12.71 49.37
N PHE A 728 -20.49 -11.90 48.79
CA PHE A 728 -19.15 -11.66 49.31
C PHE A 728 -18.84 -10.16 49.41
N TYR A 729 -17.96 -9.78 50.36
CA TYR A 729 -17.44 -8.42 50.54
C TYR A 729 -15.93 -8.43 50.68
N GLY A 730 -15.25 -7.35 50.32
CA GLY A 730 -13.80 -7.31 50.27
C GLY A 730 -13.24 -6.14 49.47
N VAL A 731 -11.91 -5.98 49.50
CA VAL A 731 -11.18 -5.10 48.57
C VAL A 731 -10.25 -5.99 47.75
N VAL A 732 -10.49 -6.06 46.44
CA VAL A 732 -9.69 -6.85 45.51
C VAL A 732 -8.29 -6.23 45.37
N LYS A 733 -7.27 -7.02 45.67
CA LYS A 733 -5.83 -6.66 45.69
C LYS A 733 -4.93 -7.69 44.99
N GLY A 734 -5.45 -8.88 44.69
CA GLY A 734 -4.75 -9.98 44.02
C GLY A 734 -4.62 -11.26 44.85
N TYR A 735 -5.17 -11.32 46.06
CA TYR A 735 -5.01 -12.48 46.94
C TYR A 735 -6.25 -13.38 46.95
N SER A 736 -6.05 -14.69 47.06
CA SER A 736 -7.14 -15.68 47.04
C SER A 736 -8.17 -15.55 48.17
N ASN A 737 -7.91 -14.70 49.15
CA ASN A 737 -8.77 -14.41 50.30
C ASN A 737 -9.31 -12.97 50.31
N ASP A 738 -9.18 -12.19 49.22
CA ASP A 738 -9.65 -10.79 49.15
C ASP A 738 -11.16 -10.63 49.40
N CYS A 739 -11.96 -11.65 49.03
CA CYS A 739 -13.42 -11.65 49.13
C CYS A 739 -13.92 -12.64 50.18
N HIS A 740 -14.51 -12.11 51.25
CA HIS A 740 -15.06 -12.87 52.38
C HIS A 740 -16.58 -13.05 52.26
N PRO A 741 -17.14 -14.20 52.64
CA PRO A 741 -18.58 -14.44 52.55
C PRO A 741 -19.34 -13.57 53.55
N CYS A 742 -20.47 -13.01 53.11
CA CYS A 742 -21.41 -12.29 53.97
C CYS A 742 -22.00 -13.24 55.02
N ALA A 743 -21.93 -12.87 56.30
CA ALA A 743 -22.65 -13.53 57.37
C ALA A 743 -23.76 -12.58 57.89
N CYS A 744 -25.01 -12.85 57.52
CA CYS A 744 -26.14 -11.95 57.81
C CYS A 744 -27.25 -12.63 58.66
N PRO A 745 -27.01 -13.00 59.93
CA PRO A 745 -25.79 -12.80 60.72
C PRO A 745 -24.81 -13.97 60.73
N LEU A 746 -25.16 -15.13 60.14
CA LEU A 746 -24.28 -16.29 60.06
C LEU A 746 -24.00 -16.65 58.59
N THR A 747 -22.89 -17.34 58.33
CA THR A 747 -22.54 -17.87 57.00
C THR A 747 -23.36 -19.11 56.60
N VAL A 748 -24.08 -19.72 57.53
CA VAL A 748 -24.94 -20.89 57.30
C VAL A 748 -26.21 -20.44 56.59
N SER A 749 -26.61 -21.13 55.52
CA SER A 749 -27.75 -20.76 54.67
C SER A 749 -29.09 -20.63 55.41
N SER A 750 -29.30 -21.34 56.52
CA SER A 750 -30.49 -21.19 57.39
C SER A 750 -30.58 -19.84 58.10
N ASN A 751 -29.46 -19.12 58.18
CA ASN A 751 -29.27 -17.92 59.00
C ASN A 751 -28.52 -16.81 58.25
N ASN A 752 -28.48 -16.89 56.93
CA ASN A 752 -27.96 -15.84 56.07
C ASN A 752 -29.13 -15.07 55.44
N PHE A 753 -29.76 -14.23 56.26
CA PHE A 753 -30.91 -13.40 55.91
C PHE A 753 -30.51 -12.18 55.07
N SER A 754 -29.47 -12.26 54.24
CA SER A 754 -29.27 -11.31 53.15
C SER A 754 -28.42 -11.91 52.04
N PRO A 755 -28.84 -11.81 50.76
CA PRO A 755 -28.06 -12.32 49.64
C PRO A 755 -26.80 -11.48 49.34
N SER A 756 -26.67 -10.28 49.92
CA SER A 756 -25.57 -9.36 49.65
C SER A 756 -25.24 -8.45 50.83
N CYS A 757 -23.96 -8.11 50.97
CA CYS A 757 -23.46 -7.15 51.94
C CYS A 757 -22.41 -6.24 51.28
N VAL A 758 -22.15 -5.08 51.88
CA VAL A 758 -21.12 -4.12 51.44
C VAL A 758 -20.20 -3.76 52.59
N MET A 759 -18.93 -3.47 52.30
CA MET A 759 -17.95 -3.08 53.31
C MET A 759 -18.32 -1.73 53.95
N GLU A 760 -18.23 -1.65 55.27
CA GLU A 760 -18.47 -0.45 56.08
C GLU A 760 -17.29 -0.30 57.06
N GLY A 761 -16.33 0.56 56.74
CA GLY A 761 -15.07 0.69 57.49
C GLY A 761 -13.92 -0.17 56.92
N SER A 762 -12.90 -0.44 57.72
CA SER A 762 -11.64 -1.06 57.26
C SER A 762 -11.61 -2.59 57.29
N ASN A 763 -12.55 -3.24 58.00
CA ASN A 763 -12.65 -4.70 58.06
C ASN A 763 -14.05 -5.21 58.47
N ASP A 764 -15.07 -4.36 58.34
CA ASP A 764 -16.46 -4.60 58.77
C ASP A 764 -17.41 -4.39 57.57
N TYR A 765 -18.66 -4.83 57.68
CA TYR A 765 -19.63 -4.86 56.59
C TYR A 765 -21.06 -4.68 57.08
N ARG A 766 -21.97 -4.34 56.16
CA ARG A 766 -23.41 -4.27 56.40
C ARG A 766 -24.20 -5.06 55.37
N CYS A 767 -25.19 -5.78 55.83
CA CYS A 767 -26.10 -6.54 55.00
C CYS A 767 -27.11 -5.59 54.34
N THR A 768 -27.34 -5.77 53.04
CA THR A 768 -28.00 -4.74 52.21
C THR A 768 -29.49 -4.97 51.99
N ALA A 769 -29.96 -6.20 52.19
CA ALA A 769 -31.33 -6.62 51.93
C ALA A 769 -31.78 -7.60 53.03
N CYS A 770 -32.11 -7.07 54.22
CA CYS A 770 -32.76 -7.86 55.27
C CYS A 770 -34.24 -8.08 54.91
N PRO A 771 -34.77 -9.32 54.98
CA PRO A 771 -36.20 -9.61 54.82
C PRO A 771 -37.06 -8.84 55.83
N ALA A 772 -38.35 -8.70 55.50
CA ALA A 772 -39.35 -8.22 56.46
C ALA A 772 -39.28 -9.05 57.75
N GLY A 773 -39.27 -8.36 58.91
CA GLY A 773 -39.07 -8.98 60.22
C GLY A 773 -37.64 -8.93 60.77
N TYR A 774 -36.64 -8.55 59.96
CA TYR A 774 -35.23 -8.53 60.35
C TYR A 774 -34.64 -7.12 60.25
N GLU A 775 -33.84 -6.72 61.24
CA GLU A 775 -33.15 -5.44 61.29
C GLU A 775 -31.73 -5.55 61.89
N GLY A 776 -30.98 -4.45 61.81
CA GLY A 776 -29.59 -4.36 62.25
C GLY A 776 -28.58 -4.47 61.11
N GLN A 777 -27.31 -4.20 61.43
CA GLN A 777 -26.22 -4.14 60.46
C GLN A 777 -25.99 -5.48 59.75
N TYR A 778 -26.27 -6.59 60.43
CA TYR A 778 -26.11 -7.95 59.92
C TYR A 778 -27.44 -8.72 59.84
N CYS A 779 -28.58 -8.02 59.79
CA CYS A 779 -29.92 -8.63 59.93
C CYS A 779 -30.06 -9.45 61.24
N GLU A 780 -29.36 -9.04 62.29
CA GLU A 780 -29.06 -9.86 63.47
C GLU A 780 -30.08 -9.73 64.60
N ARG A 781 -31.13 -8.92 64.41
CA ARG A 781 -32.21 -8.63 65.36
C ARG A 781 -33.55 -8.71 64.65
N CYS A 782 -34.61 -8.98 65.41
CA CYS A 782 -35.97 -8.92 64.88
C CYS A 782 -36.50 -7.49 64.93
N SER A 783 -37.14 -7.05 63.84
CA SER A 783 -37.73 -5.72 63.76
C SER A 783 -38.99 -5.63 64.63
N SER A 784 -39.34 -4.41 65.04
CA SER A 784 -40.57 -4.09 65.78
C SER A 784 -41.79 -4.90 65.30
N GLY A 785 -42.36 -5.73 66.17
CA GLY A 785 -43.51 -6.62 65.87
C GLY A 785 -43.15 -8.08 65.59
N TYR A 786 -41.86 -8.44 65.62
CA TYR A 786 -41.36 -9.79 65.42
C TYR A 786 -40.54 -10.25 66.64
N THR A 787 -40.49 -11.56 66.87
CA THR A 787 -39.72 -12.19 67.95
C THR A 787 -38.87 -13.36 67.44
N GLY A 788 -37.77 -13.65 68.14
CA GLY A 788 -36.85 -14.73 67.80
C GLY A 788 -35.39 -14.35 67.98
N ASN A 789 -34.48 -15.22 67.52
CA ASN A 789 -33.04 -14.95 67.57
C ASN A 789 -32.35 -15.41 66.27
N PRO A 790 -32.07 -14.49 65.32
CA PRO A 790 -31.36 -14.79 64.07
C PRO A 790 -29.92 -15.31 64.24
N ARG A 791 -29.30 -15.09 65.40
CA ARG A 791 -27.86 -15.38 65.63
C ARG A 791 -27.56 -16.83 66.03
N ILE A 792 -28.55 -17.69 66.20
CA ILE A 792 -28.37 -19.11 66.51
C ILE A 792 -28.70 -19.98 65.28
N PRO A 793 -27.94 -21.03 64.96
CA PRO A 793 -28.26 -21.93 63.84
C PRO A 793 -29.69 -22.47 63.92
N GLY A 794 -30.48 -22.26 62.87
CA GLY A 794 -31.90 -22.61 62.77
C GLY A 794 -32.87 -21.58 63.37
N GLY A 795 -32.40 -20.53 64.05
CA GLY A 795 -33.23 -19.46 64.60
C GLY A 795 -33.64 -18.43 63.55
N SER A 796 -34.89 -17.98 63.60
CA SER A 796 -35.48 -17.00 62.68
C SER A 796 -36.35 -15.99 63.42
N CYS A 797 -36.67 -14.87 62.78
CA CYS A 797 -37.69 -13.95 63.27
C CYS A 797 -39.07 -14.41 62.80
N GLN A 798 -40.03 -14.44 63.73
CA GLN A 798 -41.44 -14.77 63.50
C GLN A 798 -42.31 -13.58 63.89
N GLU A 799 -43.35 -13.30 63.10
CA GLU A 799 -44.30 -12.22 63.40
C GLU A 799 -45.04 -12.55 64.70
N CYS A 800 -45.17 -11.56 65.58
CA CYS A 800 -45.90 -11.73 66.83
C CYS A 800 -47.40 -11.82 66.57
N GLU A 801 -48.00 -12.98 66.84
CA GLU A 801 -49.46 -13.20 66.77
C GLU A 801 -50.22 -12.50 67.91
N CYS A 802 -50.08 -11.18 68.03
CA CYS A 802 -50.82 -10.35 68.98
C CYS A 802 -52.27 -10.19 68.54
N ASP A 803 -53.23 -10.50 69.41
CA ASP A 803 -54.64 -10.26 69.12
C ASP A 803 -54.87 -8.74 68.92
N PRO A 804 -55.35 -8.29 67.75
CA PRO A 804 -55.44 -6.86 67.44
C PRO A 804 -56.48 -6.12 68.29
N TYR A 805 -57.41 -6.85 68.91
CA TYR A 805 -58.46 -6.31 69.75
C TYR A 805 -58.05 -6.28 71.22
N GLY A 806 -57.36 -7.32 71.70
CA GLY A 806 -56.83 -7.46 73.07
C GLY A 806 -55.48 -6.82 73.33
N SER A 807 -54.66 -6.55 72.31
CA SER A 807 -53.31 -5.93 72.46
C SER A 807 -53.33 -4.42 72.26
N LEU A 808 -52.47 -3.67 72.96
CA LEU A 808 -52.18 -2.27 72.66
C LEU A 808 -51.45 -2.14 71.31
N PRO A 809 -51.52 -0.98 70.61
CA PRO A 809 -50.78 -0.73 69.38
C PRO A 809 -49.29 -0.41 69.67
N SER A 810 -48.63 -1.31 70.38
CA SER A 810 -47.20 -1.29 70.70
C SER A 810 -46.56 -2.59 70.20
N PRO A 811 -45.25 -2.60 69.89
CA PRO A 811 -44.55 -3.83 69.54
C PRO A 811 -44.65 -4.86 70.67
N CYS A 812 -44.68 -6.15 70.31
CA CYS A 812 -44.43 -7.23 71.26
C CYS A 812 -43.01 -7.15 71.83
N ASP A 813 -42.80 -7.80 72.97
CA ASP A 813 -41.45 -8.02 73.49
C ASP A 813 -40.62 -8.86 72.50
N PRO A 814 -39.45 -8.37 72.05
CA PRO A 814 -38.70 -9.01 70.96
C PRO A 814 -38.08 -10.37 71.34
N VAL A 815 -37.91 -10.66 72.63
CA VAL A 815 -37.25 -11.89 73.11
C VAL A 815 -38.26 -12.98 73.49
N THR A 816 -39.38 -12.58 74.07
CA THR A 816 -40.43 -13.49 74.59
C THR A 816 -41.66 -13.58 73.69
N GLY A 817 -41.81 -12.67 72.73
CA GLY A 817 -43.01 -12.55 71.89
C GLY A 817 -44.25 -12.05 72.64
N GLN A 818 -44.12 -11.67 73.91
CA GLN A 818 -45.25 -11.28 74.75
C GLN A 818 -45.83 -9.95 74.28
N CYS A 819 -47.13 -9.95 73.97
CA CYS A 819 -47.87 -8.77 73.55
C CYS A 819 -48.27 -7.92 74.77
N THR A 820 -48.25 -6.59 74.63
CA THR A 820 -48.72 -5.69 75.70
C THR A 820 -50.25 -5.63 75.68
N CYS A 821 -50.90 -6.24 76.66
CA CYS A 821 -52.35 -6.35 76.66
C CYS A 821 -53.05 -5.03 77.06
N LYS A 822 -54.20 -4.76 76.43
CA LYS A 822 -55.15 -3.76 76.90
C LYS A 822 -55.77 -4.21 78.23
N PRO A 823 -56.19 -3.29 79.11
CA PRO A 823 -56.91 -3.62 80.34
C PRO A 823 -58.09 -4.57 80.07
N GLY A 824 -58.23 -5.62 80.87
CA GLY A 824 -59.23 -6.67 80.70
C GLY A 824 -58.83 -7.82 79.77
N SER A 825 -57.69 -7.74 79.07
CA SER A 825 -57.16 -8.79 78.18
C SER A 825 -55.88 -9.38 78.76
N THR A 826 -55.65 -10.68 78.58
CA THR A 826 -54.56 -11.44 79.23
C THR A 826 -54.01 -12.58 78.37
N GLY A 827 -52.93 -13.19 78.83
CA GLY A 827 -52.17 -14.22 78.13
C GLY A 827 -51.19 -13.65 77.11
N TRP A 828 -50.29 -14.50 76.61
CA TRP A 828 -49.11 -14.10 75.84
C TRP A 828 -49.43 -13.35 74.54
N LYS A 829 -50.51 -13.78 73.87
CA LYS A 829 -51.06 -13.17 72.65
C LYS A 829 -52.17 -12.14 72.92
N CYS A 830 -52.46 -11.84 74.19
CA CYS A 830 -53.61 -11.04 74.65
C CYS A 830 -55.00 -11.49 74.16
N ALA A 831 -55.12 -12.75 73.74
CA ALA A 831 -56.38 -13.35 73.25
C ALA A 831 -57.30 -13.90 74.36
N GLY A 832 -56.81 -13.96 75.61
CA GLY A 832 -57.60 -14.31 76.79
C GLY A 832 -58.20 -13.06 77.44
N CYS A 833 -59.19 -13.25 78.31
CA CYS A 833 -59.73 -12.16 79.14
C CYS A 833 -59.26 -12.32 80.59
N GLU A 834 -58.97 -11.20 81.26
CA GLU A 834 -58.65 -11.19 82.69
C GLU A 834 -59.85 -11.69 83.52
N PRO A 835 -59.64 -12.19 84.75
CA PRO A 835 -60.73 -12.47 85.67
C PRO A 835 -61.72 -11.30 85.76
N LEU A 836 -63.02 -11.58 85.77
CA LEU A 836 -64.14 -10.61 85.72
C LEU A 836 -64.36 -9.92 84.35
N HIS A 837 -63.68 -10.35 83.29
CA HIS A 837 -63.97 -9.96 81.91
C HIS A 837 -64.41 -11.18 81.09
N ALA A 838 -65.46 -11.02 80.29
CA ALA A 838 -65.95 -12.05 79.37
C ALA A 838 -65.76 -11.60 77.91
N ARG A 839 -65.74 -12.57 77.01
CA ARG A 839 -65.54 -12.34 75.58
C ARG A 839 -66.86 -11.91 74.94
N ASP A 840 -66.97 -10.63 74.60
CA ASP A 840 -68.08 -10.07 73.83
C ASP A 840 -67.63 -9.87 72.38
N GLY A 841 -68.00 -10.84 71.53
CA GLY A 841 -67.47 -10.99 70.18
C GLY A 841 -65.94 -11.13 70.17
N ILE A 842 -65.27 -10.07 69.74
CA ILE A 842 -63.80 -9.97 69.56
C ILE A 842 -63.10 -9.20 70.68
N LYS A 843 -63.82 -8.67 71.69
CA LYS A 843 -63.23 -7.88 72.77
C LYS A 843 -63.51 -8.50 74.13
N CYS A 844 -62.58 -8.32 75.07
CA CYS A 844 -62.83 -8.61 76.48
C CYS A 844 -63.56 -7.42 77.10
N VAL A 845 -64.76 -7.67 77.63
CA VAL A 845 -65.64 -6.67 78.24
C VAL A 845 -65.91 -7.04 79.69
N CYS A 846 -65.78 -6.06 80.58
CA CYS A 846 -66.00 -6.22 82.02
C CYS A 846 -67.47 -6.57 82.31
N THR A 847 -67.74 -7.65 83.05
CA THR A 847 -69.07 -8.27 83.14
C THR A 847 -70.05 -7.58 84.11
N TYR A 848 -69.95 -6.26 84.29
CA TYR A 848 -70.74 -5.52 85.29
C TYR A 848 -71.47 -4.29 84.73
N THR A 849 -72.53 -4.52 83.96
CA THR A 849 -73.68 -3.58 83.84
C THR A 849 -75.02 -4.30 83.82
N ASN A 850 -75.63 -4.41 85.02
CA ASN A 850 -77.06 -4.47 85.33
C ASN A 850 -78.09 -4.95 84.28
N ILE A 851 -78.72 -6.10 84.55
CA ILE A 851 -80.14 -6.36 84.22
C ILE A 851 -80.84 -6.92 85.48
N PRO A 852 -82.00 -6.40 85.92
CA PRO A 852 -82.77 -6.99 87.03
C PRO A 852 -83.60 -8.22 86.60
N LEU A 853 -83.79 -9.17 87.52
CA LEU A 853 -84.81 -10.23 87.42
C LEU A 853 -86.22 -9.56 87.40
N THR A 854 -87.28 -10.09 86.79
CA THR A 854 -87.79 -11.48 86.73
C THR A 854 -88.59 -11.72 85.43
N ILE A 855 -88.70 -12.94 84.88
CA ILE A 855 -89.77 -13.94 85.13
C ILE A 855 -89.34 -15.32 84.60
N LEU A 856 -89.82 -16.39 85.25
CA LEU A 856 -89.47 -17.79 84.99
C LEU A 856 -90.56 -18.59 84.23
N ALA A 857 -90.11 -19.68 83.62
CA ALA A 857 -90.80 -20.96 83.36
C ALA A 857 -91.72 -21.16 82.14
N LYS A 858 -91.19 -21.91 81.14
CA LYS A 858 -91.79 -22.97 80.28
C LYS A 858 -90.85 -23.25 79.07
N VAL A 859 -90.59 -24.46 78.53
CA VAL A 859 -90.92 -25.90 78.80
C VAL A 859 -89.72 -26.76 78.32
N SER A 860 -89.38 -27.87 79.02
CA SER A 860 -88.62 -29.11 78.63
C SER A 860 -87.40 -29.06 77.65
N GLU A 861 -86.35 -29.89 77.72
CA GLU A 861 -86.18 -31.21 78.37
C GLU A 861 -84.69 -31.64 78.53
N LYS A 862 -84.44 -32.61 79.43
CA LYS A 862 -83.30 -33.58 79.52
C LYS A 862 -81.95 -33.24 80.21
N PHE A 863 -81.80 -33.90 81.37
CA PHE A 863 -80.60 -34.44 82.06
C PHE A 863 -79.44 -33.51 82.48
N SER A 864 -78.76 -33.63 83.63
CA SER A 864 -79.01 -34.19 84.99
C SER A 864 -77.64 -34.41 85.65
N LEU A 865 -77.28 -33.62 86.67
CA LEU A 865 -76.69 -34.01 87.98
C LEU A 865 -76.02 -32.80 88.68
N ALA A 866 -76.06 -32.83 90.01
CA ALA A 866 -75.78 -31.71 90.94
C ALA A 866 -74.47 -32.00 91.75
N PRO A 867 -74.10 -31.35 92.90
CA PRO A 867 -74.81 -30.33 93.70
C PRO A 867 -73.96 -29.19 94.40
N THR A 868 -74.66 -28.26 95.11
CA THR A 868 -74.30 -27.50 96.36
C THR A 868 -73.03 -26.58 96.39
N GLU A 869 -72.78 -25.54 97.21
CA GLU A 869 -73.43 -24.68 98.27
C GLU A 869 -72.44 -23.48 98.57
N ASP A 870 -72.73 -22.32 99.21
CA ASP A 870 -73.90 -21.41 99.28
C ASP A 870 -73.51 -20.01 99.90
N GLU A 871 -74.47 -19.09 100.05
CA GLU A 871 -74.60 -17.88 100.93
C GLU A 871 -73.60 -16.66 100.94
N THR A 872 -74.13 -15.53 100.45
CA THR A 872 -74.26 -14.17 101.10
C THR A 872 -73.11 -13.15 101.39
N ALA A 873 -73.13 -12.07 100.60
CA ALA A 873 -73.49 -10.66 100.99
C ALA A 873 -72.52 -9.59 101.57
N LYS A 874 -72.79 -8.32 101.12
CA LYS A 874 -72.67 -6.97 101.75
C LYS A 874 -71.54 -5.98 101.36
N LYS A 875 -71.98 -4.82 100.82
CA LYS A 875 -71.61 -3.40 101.17
C LYS A 875 -70.21 -2.84 100.75
N ILE A 876 -69.96 -1.53 100.51
CA ILE A 876 -70.78 -0.30 100.24
C ILE A 876 -69.92 0.84 99.60
N SER A 877 -70.48 1.54 98.60
CA SER A 877 -70.33 2.99 98.21
C SER A 877 -69.02 3.71 97.77
N CYS A 878 -69.26 4.75 96.94
CA CYS A 878 -68.58 6.07 96.85
C CYS A 878 -67.20 6.20 96.14
N LEU A 879 -66.83 7.33 95.49
CA LEU A 879 -67.54 8.46 94.83
C LEU A 879 -66.50 9.34 94.04
N LYS A 880 -66.91 9.98 92.93
CA LYS A 880 -66.39 11.26 92.34
C LYS A 880 -64.87 11.61 92.31
N ASN A 881 -64.33 11.88 91.12
CA ASN A 881 -64.13 13.23 90.51
C ASN A 881 -63.35 13.06 89.17
N ARG A 882 -63.53 13.75 88.02
CA ARG A 882 -63.99 15.08 87.55
C ARG A 882 -62.83 16.00 87.08
N ASN A 883 -62.88 16.34 85.77
CA ASN A 883 -62.45 17.58 85.07
C ASN A 883 -61.13 17.71 84.27
N LYS A 884 -61.32 18.11 82.98
CA LYS A 884 -60.65 19.15 82.15
C LYS A 884 -59.12 19.07 81.95
N SER A 885 -58.55 19.17 80.75
CA SER A 885 -58.69 20.18 79.66
C SER A 885 -58.24 19.56 78.30
N GLN A 886 -58.81 19.84 77.12
CA GLN A 886 -58.96 21.07 76.30
C GLN A 886 -57.77 21.38 75.35
N SER A 887 -58.10 21.54 74.05
CA SER A 887 -57.34 22.11 72.90
C SER A 887 -56.10 21.40 72.35
N THR A 888 -55.68 21.56 71.08
CA THR A 888 -56.25 21.60 69.69
C THR A 888 -55.03 21.86 68.76
N ILE A 889 -55.08 21.45 67.47
CA ILE A 889 -54.24 21.99 66.34
C ILE A 889 -52.74 21.51 66.39
N LYS A 890 -52.02 21.14 65.31
CA LYS A 890 -52.09 21.46 63.85
C LYS A 890 -51.56 20.30 62.97
N ASN A 891 -51.90 20.31 61.68
CA ASN A 891 -51.24 19.51 60.64
C ASN A 891 -49.78 19.93 60.42
N ILE A 892 -48.93 18.97 60.04
CA ILE A 892 -48.33 18.89 58.68
C ILE A 892 -48.62 17.48 58.17
#